data_AF-A0AA41NIB9-F1
#
_entry.id   AF-A0AA41NIB9-F1
#
_cell.length_a   1.000
_cell.length_b   1.000
_cell.length_c   1.000
_cell.angle_alpha   90.00
_cell.angle_beta   90.00
_cell.angle_gamma   90.00
#
_symmetry.space_group_name_H-M   'P 1'
#
loop_
_entity.id
_entity.type
_entity.pdbx_description
1 polymer ?
#
loop_
_entity_poly.entity_id
_entity_poly.type
_entity_poly.pdbx_seq_one_letter_code
_entity_poly.pdbx_strand_id
1 'polypeptide(L)'
;MALASGPAKRALAGSGRLGLGGCGTPKRGAYEWGVRSTRKPPPPPLDRVYEIPGLEPITYAGKMHFMPGLARPVFPPWDPGWTHPKFRPSIPIQKHALSKDQACYIFHERCRLVEGVKQALWLTKSKLIEGLPEKVLSLVEDPRNHIENQDEQVLNIISHARLWHSTEDIPKRETYCPVIVDSLIQLCKSQILKHPSLARRICAKNYSLSATWNRESVLLQVRGTSGTRLSVKDPLPPIASREEIEATKNHVLENFYPISPTIDLQECNVYKLKDDTGFREGYPYCFPHTLYLLETAKIRPHRFRPEQLRAKMILFAFGNALAQARRLYGNDNKVLEHPIVVQSVGTDGRVFQFLVLQLNTTDLASNEGVKNLVWVDSDQLLYQHFWCLPVIKKKVVVGLASVFSSRTSRKSTSRAGDEGAMAEGEGYRNPTEVQMSQLVLPCHTNQRGELSVGQLLKWIDTMACLSAERHAGCPCVTASMDDIYFEHTISVGQVVNIKAKVNRAFNSSMEVGIQVASEDLCSEKQWNVCKALATFVAHRELSKAGAWSPCSVLPVMVKLKQITPRTEEEKTEHSVAAERRRMRLVYADTIKGLLANCAIQEDLDSRDRSCVVPAEKTRVESVELVLPPHANHQGNTFGGQIMAWMENVATIAASRLCRGHPTLKAIEMFHFRGPSQVGDRLVLKAIVNNAFKHSMEVGVCVEAYRQEAETHRRHINSAFMTFVVLDADDQPQMLPWIRPQPGEGERRYREASARKKIRLDRKYIVSCKQAEMPLSVPWDPSNQVYLSYNNVSSLKMLVAKDDWVLSSEISQVRLYTLEEDTFFSFHLEMVVHVDAAQAFLLLSDLRRRPEWDKHYRSVELVQQVDEDDAIYHVISPVLGSDTKPQDFVILASRRKPCDNGDPYVIALRSVTLPTHCETPEYRRAETLCSGFCLWREGDQLTKVSYYNQATPDLLNYVTTNVAGLSSEFYNTFKACERFLLDNRNDLAPSLQTL
;
A
#
# COMPACT_ATOMS: atom_id res chain seq x y z
N MET A 1 38.21 20.74 38.84
CA MET A 1 37.98 22.19 39.01
C MET A 1 36.48 22.41 39.12
N ALA A 2 36.09 23.17 40.13
CA ALA A 2 34.72 23.31 40.61
C ALA A 2 33.95 24.48 39.95
N LEU A 3 32.62 24.47 40.20
CA LEU A 3 31.63 25.55 40.10
C LEU A 3 31.00 25.74 38.71
N ALA A 4 29.70 25.94 38.50
CA ALA A 4 28.49 26.05 39.33
C ALA A 4 27.30 26.10 38.33
N SER A 5 26.33 25.19 38.40
CA SER A 5 24.96 25.39 38.92
C SER A 5 23.98 26.20 38.02
N GLY A 6 22.90 25.54 37.58
CA GLY A 6 21.54 26.12 37.55
C GLY A 6 20.84 26.18 36.19
N PRO A 7 19.77 25.40 35.94
CA PRO A 7 18.84 25.71 34.86
C PRO A 7 17.87 26.80 35.33
N ALA A 8 17.82 27.88 34.56
CA ALA A 8 16.99 29.05 34.85
C ALA A 8 15.49 28.71 34.89
N LYS A 9 14.90 28.73 36.08
CA LYS A 9 13.46 28.95 36.28
C LYS A 9 13.12 30.36 35.80
N ARG A 10 12.53 30.50 34.61
CA ARG A 10 11.81 31.74 34.26
C ARG A 10 10.41 31.68 34.86
N ALA A 11 10.29 32.34 36.01
CA ALA A 11 9.02 32.74 36.59
C ALA A 11 8.30 33.72 35.65
N LEU A 12 7.03 33.44 35.36
CA LEU A 12 6.08 34.40 34.81
C LEU A 12 5.68 35.38 35.93
N ALA A 13 6.45 36.45 36.09
CA ALA A 13 6.02 37.63 36.83
C ALA A 13 5.48 38.65 35.81
N GLY A 14 4.16 38.83 35.80
CA GLY A 14 3.52 39.91 35.07
C GLY A 14 3.82 41.24 35.76
N SER A 15 4.35 42.20 35.02
CA SER A 15 4.21 43.62 35.35
C SER A 15 3.79 44.34 34.07
N GLY A 16 2.66 45.03 34.12
CA GLY A 16 2.14 45.81 33.02
C GLY A 16 2.94 47.10 32.82
N ARG A 17 3.20 47.45 31.56
CA ARG A 17 3.43 48.83 31.12
C ARG A 17 2.85 49.00 29.72
N LEU A 18 1.98 49.99 29.58
CA LEU A 18 1.55 50.61 28.32
C LEU A 18 2.76 51.27 27.63
N GLY A 19 2.83 51.15 26.29
CA GLY A 19 3.83 51.85 25.49
C GLY A 19 3.86 51.43 24.02
N LEU A 20 3.06 52.15 23.21
CA LEU A 20 3.26 52.58 21.81
C LEU A 20 4.18 51.77 20.86
N GLY A 21 3.57 51.34 19.75
CA GLY A 21 4.10 51.44 18.38
C GLY A 21 5.57 51.10 18.14
N GLY A 22 5.86 49.81 17.96
CA GLY A 22 7.12 49.35 17.38
C GLY A 22 6.90 48.05 16.62
N CYS A 23 7.04 48.10 15.29
CA CYS A 23 7.01 46.94 14.40
C CYS A 23 8.24 46.05 14.64
N GLY A 24 8.20 45.27 15.72
CA GLY A 24 9.15 44.21 16.00
C GLY A 24 8.72 42.92 15.30
N THR A 25 9.60 42.35 14.48
CA THR A 25 9.45 41.03 13.89
C THR A 25 9.13 39.98 14.97
N PRO A 26 8.06 39.18 14.84
CA PRO A 26 7.78 38.13 15.82
C PRO A 26 8.86 37.06 15.67
N LYS A 27 9.69 36.88 16.70
CA LYS A 27 10.50 35.66 16.84
C LYS A 27 9.53 34.48 16.74
N ARG A 28 9.70 33.62 15.73
CA ARG A 28 8.88 32.40 15.56
C ARG A 28 8.96 31.57 16.84
N GLY A 29 7.91 31.63 17.65
CA GLY A 29 7.68 30.63 18.69
C GLY A 29 7.50 29.27 18.01
N ALA A 30 7.91 28.21 18.68
CA ALA A 30 7.58 26.85 18.24
C ALA A 30 6.05 26.70 18.07
N TYR A 31 5.62 25.73 17.27
CA TYR A 31 4.20 25.42 17.13
C TYR A 31 3.63 24.98 18.50
N GLU A 32 2.62 25.70 18.99
CA GLU A 32 1.88 25.30 20.18
C GLU A 32 0.69 24.41 19.81
N TRP A 33 0.58 23.26 20.46
CA TRP A 33 -0.57 22.37 20.32
C TRP A 33 -1.84 22.98 20.93
N GLY A 34 -2.99 22.65 20.34
CA GLY A 34 -4.30 23.15 20.76
C GLY A 34 -4.69 24.43 20.03
N VAL A 35 -5.53 24.28 19.00
CA VAL A 35 -6.06 25.38 18.19
C VAL A 35 -6.87 26.31 19.09
N ARG A 36 -6.82 27.62 18.84
CA ARG A 36 -7.54 28.62 19.65
C ARG A 36 -9.04 28.33 19.78
N SER A 37 -9.66 27.73 18.75
CA SER A 37 -11.07 27.34 18.75
C SER A 37 -11.40 26.20 19.72
N THR A 38 -10.44 25.33 20.04
CA THR A 38 -10.63 24.22 20.99
C THR A 38 -10.19 24.55 22.40
N ARG A 39 -9.40 25.62 22.58
CA ARG A 39 -9.07 26.15 23.92
C ARG A 39 -10.31 26.78 24.54
N LYS A 40 -10.33 26.85 25.88
CA LYS A 40 -11.38 27.58 26.59
C LYS A 40 -11.48 28.99 26.00
N PRO A 41 -12.68 29.46 25.60
CA PRO A 41 -12.82 30.79 25.04
C PRO A 41 -12.33 31.82 26.06
N PRO A 42 -11.74 32.94 25.61
CA PRO A 42 -11.41 34.02 26.52
C PRO A 42 -12.70 34.42 27.27
N PRO A 43 -12.61 34.72 28.58
CA PRO A 43 -13.76 35.25 29.29
C PRO A 43 -14.26 36.51 28.57
N PRO A 44 -15.58 36.79 28.60
CA PRO A 44 -16.09 38.02 28.04
C PRO A 44 -15.39 39.22 28.70
N PRO A 45 -15.14 40.30 27.94
CA PRO A 45 -14.52 41.50 28.49
C PRO A 45 -15.32 42.02 29.68
N LEU A 46 -14.63 42.59 30.67
CA LEU A 46 -15.29 43.25 31.79
C LEU A 46 -16.02 44.49 31.28
N ASP A 47 -17.18 44.78 31.88
CA ASP A 47 -17.93 45.98 31.57
C ASP A 47 -17.13 47.22 31.98
N ARG A 48 -17.13 48.27 31.13
CA ARG A 48 -16.35 49.50 31.35
C ARG A 48 -16.65 50.21 32.67
N VAL A 49 -17.79 49.94 33.29
CA VAL A 49 -18.16 50.49 34.61
C VAL A 49 -17.13 50.10 35.68
N TYR A 50 -16.51 48.92 35.55
CA TYR A 50 -15.44 48.48 36.46
C TYR A 50 -14.12 49.24 36.28
N GLU A 51 -13.94 50.00 35.19
CA GLU A 51 -12.75 50.82 34.96
C GLU A 51 -12.84 52.20 35.65
N ILE A 52 -14.04 52.60 36.09
CA ILE A 52 -14.30 53.90 36.72
C ILE A 52 -14.09 53.76 38.25
N PRO A 53 -13.02 54.35 38.82
CA PRO A 53 -12.77 54.24 40.25
C PRO A 53 -13.85 55.01 41.05
N GLY A 54 -14.36 54.39 42.11
CA GLY A 54 -15.33 55.02 43.02
C GLY A 54 -16.80 54.96 42.58
N LEU A 55 -17.10 54.34 41.42
CA LEU A 55 -18.47 54.11 40.96
C LEU A 55 -18.90 52.67 41.25
N GLU A 56 -19.96 52.48 42.03
CA GLU A 56 -20.52 51.14 42.27
C GLU A 56 -21.29 50.64 41.03
N PRO A 57 -20.90 49.50 40.43
CA PRO A 57 -21.58 48.97 39.27
C PRO A 57 -22.93 48.35 39.65
N ILE A 58 -24.01 48.77 38.98
CA ILE A 58 -25.32 48.14 39.12
C ILE A 58 -25.32 46.84 38.31
N THR A 59 -25.37 45.72 39.01
CA THR A 59 -25.31 44.37 38.42
C THR A 59 -26.58 43.57 38.68
N TYR A 60 -26.73 42.42 38.01
CA TYR A 60 -27.84 41.49 38.27
C TYR A 60 -27.59 40.52 39.44
N ALA A 61 -26.53 40.70 40.25
CA ALA A 61 -26.19 39.76 41.34
C ALA A 61 -27.35 39.49 42.30
N GLY A 62 -28.02 40.55 42.77
CA GLY A 62 -29.15 40.44 43.70
C GLY A 62 -30.40 39.80 43.11
N LYS A 63 -30.48 39.68 41.77
CA LYS A 63 -31.63 39.07 41.08
C LYS A 63 -31.48 37.56 40.89
N MET A 64 -30.31 36.98 41.19
CA MET A 64 -30.02 35.54 41.12
C MET A 64 -30.19 34.88 39.73
N HIS A 65 -30.45 35.64 38.67
CA HIS A 65 -30.48 35.16 37.29
C HIS A 65 -29.85 36.19 36.34
N PHE A 66 -29.36 35.72 35.18
CA PHE A 66 -28.80 36.60 34.15
C PHE A 66 -29.87 37.56 33.62
N MET A 67 -29.51 38.83 33.43
CA MET A 67 -30.37 39.84 32.81
C MET A 67 -29.61 40.65 31.75
N PRO A 68 -30.04 40.62 30.48
CA PRO A 68 -29.50 41.53 29.48
C PRO A 68 -29.85 42.98 29.87
N GLY A 69 -28.86 43.88 29.82
CA GLY A 69 -29.02 45.30 30.17
C GLY A 69 -28.46 45.72 31.54
N LEU A 70 -28.04 44.77 32.38
CA LEU A 70 -27.29 45.04 33.62
C LEU A 70 -25.84 44.54 33.49
N ALA A 71 -24.91 45.18 34.21
CA ALA A 71 -23.51 44.76 34.22
C ALA A 71 -23.34 43.36 34.84
N ARG A 72 -22.36 42.58 34.36
CA ARG A 72 -22.05 41.24 34.85
C ARG A 72 -21.33 41.31 36.20
N PRO A 73 -21.84 40.66 37.27
CA PRO A 73 -21.17 40.66 38.57
C PRO A 73 -19.92 39.78 38.59
N VAL A 74 -18.95 40.16 39.42
CA VAL A 74 -17.75 39.38 39.73
C VAL A 74 -17.94 38.72 41.10
N PHE A 75 -18.14 37.40 41.11
CA PHE A 75 -18.31 36.63 42.34
C PHE A 75 -16.96 36.25 42.97
N PRO A 76 -16.85 36.22 44.32
CA PRO A 76 -15.67 35.67 45.00
C PRO A 76 -15.56 34.16 44.75
N PRO A 77 -14.36 33.57 44.92
CA PRO A 77 -14.20 32.12 44.84
C PRO A 77 -15.04 31.44 45.92
N TRP A 78 -15.85 30.46 45.53
CA TRP A 78 -16.68 29.67 46.44
C TRP A 78 -15.98 28.36 46.82
N ASP A 79 -15.93 28.08 48.12
CA ASP A 79 -15.46 26.81 48.68
C ASP A 79 -16.59 26.22 49.56
N PRO A 80 -16.98 24.94 49.38
CA PRO A 80 -17.95 24.28 50.24
C PRO A 80 -17.60 24.33 51.73
N GLY A 81 -16.33 24.30 52.13
CA GLY A 81 -15.92 24.24 53.54
C GLY A 81 -16.12 22.86 54.22
N TRP A 82 -16.67 21.87 53.52
CA TRP A 82 -16.71 20.46 53.93
C TRP A 82 -16.15 19.55 52.83
N THR A 83 -15.66 18.37 53.20
CA THR A 83 -15.10 17.41 52.23
C THR A 83 -16.15 16.44 51.72
N HIS A 84 -16.30 16.33 50.40
CA HIS A 84 -17.16 15.33 49.75
C HIS A 84 -16.34 14.39 48.85
N PRO A 85 -16.39 13.05 49.01
CA PRO A 85 -15.53 12.12 48.27
C PRO A 85 -15.60 12.25 46.74
N LYS A 86 -16.79 12.50 46.17
CA LYS A 86 -16.97 12.64 44.71
C LYS A 86 -16.56 14.00 44.15
N PHE A 87 -16.57 15.05 44.97
CA PHE A 87 -16.38 16.45 44.51
C PHE A 87 -15.14 17.09 45.10
N ARG A 88 -14.28 16.31 45.74
CA ARG A 88 -13.04 16.80 46.32
C ARG A 88 -12.04 17.13 45.21
N PRO A 89 -11.60 18.39 45.08
CA PRO A 89 -10.50 18.72 44.18
C PRO A 89 -9.20 18.09 44.70
N SER A 90 -8.36 17.59 43.79
CA SER A 90 -7.04 17.10 44.15
C SER A 90 -6.15 18.25 44.61
N ILE A 91 -5.29 17.98 45.59
CA ILE A 91 -4.31 18.95 46.08
C ILE A 91 -3.26 19.16 44.97
N PRO A 92 -2.81 20.41 44.72
CA PRO A 92 -1.72 20.66 43.79
C PRO A 92 -0.47 19.82 44.14
N ILE A 93 0.22 19.32 43.11
CA ILE A 93 1.35 18.38 43.25
C ILE A 93 2.40 18.88 44.26
N GLN A 94 2.74 20.17 44.21
CA GLN A 94 3.73 20.81 45.08
C GLN A 94 3.36 20.81 46.57
N LYS A 95 2.06 20.78 46.89
CA LYS A 95 1.55 20.76 48.27
C LYS A 95 1.36 19.35 48.80
N HIS A 96 1.67 18.32 48.00
CA HIS A 96 1.52 16.93 48.42
C HIS A 96 2.67 16.51 49.35
N ALA A 97 2.36 15.82 50.45
CA ALA A 97 3.34 15.45 51.48
C ALA A 97 4.50 14.56 50.99
N LEU A 98 4.29 13.81 49.90
CA LEU A 98 5.28 12.94 49.26
C LEU A 98 5.97 13.59 48.05
N SER A 99 5.78 14.89 47.83
CA SER A 99 6.46 15.61 46.75
C SER A 99 7.94 15.78 47.08
N LYS A 100 8.78 15.53 46.09
CA LYS A 100 10.24 15.65 46.17
C LYS A 100 10.76 16.43 44.97
N ASP A 101 11.85 17.16 45.16
CA ASP A 101 12.48 17.95 44.10
C ASP A 101 13.28 17.07 43.10
N GLN A 102 13.90 16.00 43.60
CA GLN A 102 14.57 15.01 42.75
C GLN A 102 13.51 14.13 42.07
N ALA A 103 13.54 14.05 40.74
CA ALA A 103 12.68 13.15 39.99
C ALA A 103 13.08 11.67 40.22
N CYS A 104 12.07 10.80 40.32
CA CYS A 104 12.24 9.36 40.35
C CYS A 104 11.68 8.76 39.06
N TYR A 105 12.47 7.92 38.39
CA TYR A 105 12.02 7.21 37.19
C TYR A 105 11.50 5.83 37.57
N ILE A 106 10.20 5.61 37.34
CA ILE A 106 9.51 4.38 37.74
C ILE A 106 9.35 3.48 36.53
N PHE A 107 9.91 2.27 36.62
CA PHE A 107 9.62 1.17 35.71
C PHE A 107 8.43 0.36 36.22
N HIS A 108 7.38 0.27 35.42
CA HIS A 108 6.20 -0.55 35.71
C HIS A 108 5.84 -1.49 34.56
N GLU A 109 4.85 -2.35 34.77
CA GLU A 109 4.51 -3.44 33.84
C GLU A 109 4.12 -3.01 32.41
N ARG A 110 3.79 -1.72 32.20
CA ARG A 110 3.42 -1.14 30.90
C ARG A 110 4.53 -0.31 30.27
N CYS A 111 5.63 -0.06 30.96
CA CYS A 111 6.81 0.60 30.39
C CYS A 111 7.37 -0.28 29.27
N ARG A 112 7.67 0.33 28.12
CA ARG A 112 8.16 -0.37 26.93
C ARG A 112 9.50 0.22 26.54
N LEU A 113 10.59 -0.45 26.90
CA LEU A 113 11.92 0.07 26.63
C LEU A 113 12.21 0.12 25.12
N VAL A 114 12.86 1.19 24.67
CA VAL A 114 13.18 1.43 23.25
C VAL A 114 14.26 0.45 22.79
N GLU A 115 15.41 0.46 23.47
CA GLU A 115 16.58 -0.37 23.16
C GLU A 115 16.50 -1.79 23.77
N GLY A 116 15.36 -2.13 24.38
CA GLY A 116 15.09 -3.45 24.94
C GLY A 116 16.16 -3.89 25.95
N VAL A 117 16.83 -5.00 25.64
CA VAL A 117 17.76 -5.69 26.56
C VAL A 117 18.97 -4.81 26.91
N LYS A 118 19.52 -4.05 25.95
CA LYS A 118 20.70 -3.20 26.20
C LYS A 118 20.44 -2.15 27.28
N GLN A 119 19.29 -1.48 27.18
CA GLN A 119 18.85 -0.50 28.18
C GLN A 119 18.64 -1.16 29.55
N ALA A 120 18.02 -2.34 29.61
CA ALA A 120 17.84 -3.06 30.87
C ALA A 120 19.16 -3.50 31.52
N LEU A 121 20.13 -3.97 30.74
CA LEU A 121 21.46 -4.34 31.24
C LEU A 121 22.20 -3.15 31.85
N TRP A 122 22.09 -1.98 31.20
CA TRP A 122 22.69 -0.74 31.72
C TRP A 122 22.02 -0.27 33.03
N LEU A 123 20.68 -0.30 33.10
CA LEU A 123 19.91 0.10 34.28
C LEU A 123 20.20 -0.82 35.49
N THR A 124 20.47 -2.10 35.24
CA THR A 124 20.69 -3.13 36.27
C THR A 124 22.17 -3.43 36.55
N LYS A 125 23.10 -2.79 35.83
CA LYS A 125 24.55 -3.07 35.90
C LYS A 125 24.85 -4.57 35.74
N SER A 126 24.37 -5.14 34.62
CA SER A 126 24.43 -6.58 34.36
C SER A 126 25.15 -6.91 33.06
N LYS A 127 25.87 -8.04 33.05
CA LYS A 127 26.46 -8.65 31.85
C LYS A 127 25.52 -9.74 31.32
N LEU A 128 25.31 -9.74 30.01
CA LEU A 128 24.52 -10.76 29.30
C LEU A 128 25.40 -11.95 28.92
N ILE A 129 24.85 -13.15 29.07
CA ILE A 129 25.40 -14.42 28.59
C ILE A 129 24.28 -15.11 27.79
N GLU A 130 24.59 -15.51 26.57
CA GLU A 130 23.64 -16.26 25.73
C GLU A 130 23.63 -17.74 26.12
N GLY A 131 22.43 -18.32 26.15
CA GLY A 131 22.20 -19.70 26.59
C GLY A 131 21.96 -19.83 28.09
N LEU A 132 21.41 -20.98 28.50
CA LEU A 132 21.19 -21.31 29.90
C LEU A 132 22.48 -21.84 30.55
N PRO A 133 22.62 -21.70 31.88
CA PRO A 133 23.77 -22.27 32.60
C PRO A 133 23.84 -23.79 32.46
N GLU A 134 25.06 -24.34 32.38
CA GLU A 134 25.30 -25.79 32.27
C GLU A 134 24.64 -26.59 33.40
N LYS A 135 24.67 -26.06 34.64
CA LYS A 135 23.99 -26.66 35.80
C LYS A 135 22.47 -26.85 35.59
N VAL A 136 21.84 -26.00 34.78
CA VAL A 136 20.41 -26.09 34.46
C VAL A 136 20.19 -27.11 33.33
N LEU A 137 21.05 -27.08 32.31
CA LEU A 137 20.98 -28.01 31.18
C LEU A 137 21.24 -29.47 31.62
N SER A 138 22.20 -29.69 32.51
CA SER A 138 22.51 -31.02 33.05
C SER A 138 21.35 -31.67 33.80
N LEU A 139 20.45 -30.87 34.39
CA LEU A 139 19.25 -31.39 35.05
C LEU A 139 18.21 -31.90 34.04
N VAL A 140 18.16 -31.29 32.86
CA VAL A 140 17.21 -31.65 31.79
C VAL A 140 17.73 -32.83 30.97
N GLU A 141 19.05 -32.89 30.75
CA GLU A 141 19.68 -33.98 29.98
C GLU A 141 19.60 -35.35 30.67
N ASP A 142 19.40 -35.39 32.00
CA ASP A 142 19.21 -36.65 32.71
C ASP A 142 17.84 -37.29 32.34
N PRO A 143 17.82 -38.48 31.70
CA PRO A 143 16.58 -39.16 31.33
C PRO A 143 15.70 -39.47 32.55
N ARG A 144 16.25 -39.58 33.77
CA ARG A 144 15.48 -39.84 34.99
C ARG A 144 14.50 -38.72 35.33
N ASN A 145 14.83 -37.50 34.94
CA ASN A 145 14.04 -36.30 35.21
C ASN A 145 12.91 -36.06 34.19
N HIS A 146 12.87 -36.83 33.10
CA HIS A 146 11.83 -36.71 32.09
C HIS A 146 10.47 -37.17 32.62
N ILE A 147 9.41 -36.54 32.10
CA ILE A 147 8.03 -36.86 32.45
C ILE A 147 7.59 -38.08 31.62
N GLU A 148 6.78 -38.96 32.20
CA GLU A 148 6.20 -40.09 31.46
C GLU A 148 5.30 -39.58 30.34
N ASN A 149 5.52 -40.05 29.10
CA ASN A 149 4.84 -39.59 27.89
C ASN A 149 4.82 -38.05 27.75
N GLN A 150 5.96 -37.41 28.06
CA GLN A 150 6.10 -35.95 28.11
C GLN A 150 5.51 -35.26 26.88
N ASP A 151 5.87 -35.71 25.67
CA ASP A 151 5.45 -35.06 24.42
C ASP A 151 3.92 -35.13 24.22
N GLU A 152 3.31 -36.29 24.48
CA GLU A 152 1.85 -36.47 24.38
C GLU A 152 1.11 -35.61 25.41
N GLN A 153 1.60 -35.56 26.64
CA GLN A 153 1.00 -34.74 27.69
C GLN A 153 1.09 -33.25 27.38
N VAL A 154 2.23 -32.80 26.85
CA VAL A 154 2.41 -31.40 26.40
C VAL A 154 1.49 -31.09 25.21
N LEU A 155 1.38 -32.00 24.22
CA LEU A 155 0.46 -31.85 23.10
C LEU A 155 -1.01 -31.76 23.56
N ASN A 156 -1.41 -32.58 24.53
CA ASN A 156 -2.75 -32.55 25.11
C ASN A 156 -3.02 -31.22 25.84
N ILE A 157 -2.03 -30.65 26.54
CA ILE A 157 -2.16 -29.34 27.18
C ILE A 157 -2.35 -28.23 26.13
N ILE A 158 -1.56 -28.27 25.04
CA ILE A 158 -1.66 -27.28 23.96
C ILE A 158 -3.05 -27.36 23.31
N SER A 159 -3.50 -28.57 22.97
CA SER A 159 -4.82 -28.82 22.37
C SER A 159 -5.96 -28.42 23.31
N HIS A 160 -5.85 -28.75 24.59
CA HIS A 160 -6.83 -28.35 25.60
C HIS A 160 -6.95 -26.82 25.65
N ALA A 161 -5.84 -26.11 25.82
CA ALA A 161 -5.89 -24.65 25.96
C ALA A 161 -6.32 -23.93 24.66
N ARG A 162 -5.97 -24.47 23.49
CA ARG A 162 -6.21 -23.84 22.18
C ARG A 162 -7.51 -24.25 21.51
N LEU A 163 -8.17 -25.30 21.98
CA LEU A 163 -9.41 -25.81 21.38
C LEU A 163 -10.45 -26.21 22.43
N TRP A 164 -10.11 -27.10 23.36
CA TRP A 164 -11.13 -27.73 24.23
C TRP A 164 -11.52 -26.92 25.47
N HIS A 165 -10.76 -25.89 25.83
CA HIS A 165 -10.96 -25.15 27.08
C HIS A 165 -12.21 -24.24 27.05
N SER A 166 -12.52 -23.65 25.89
CA SER A 166 -13.68 -22.74 25.74
C SER A 166 -14.68 -23.27 24.74
N THR A 167 -15.91 -22.78 24.84
CA THR A 167 -16.98 -23.05 23.86
C THR A 167 -16.81 -22.28 22.54
N GLU A 168 -15.94 -21.26 22.51
CA GLU A 168 -15.58 -20.55 21.28
C GLU A 168 -14.69 -21.42 20.38
N ASP A 169 -14.93 -21.44 19.06
CA ASP A 169 -14.15 -22.23 18.09
C ASP A 169 -12.66 -21.87 18.08
N ILE A 170 -12.33 -20.59 18.29
CA ILE A 170 -10.96 -20.07 18.30
C ILE A 170 -10.74 -19.24 19.56
N PRO A 171 -10.22 -19.85 20.65
CA PRO A 171 -9.96 -19.15 21.90
C PRO A 171 -8.98 -18.00 21.73
N LYS A 172 -9.26 -16.88 22.39
CA LYS A 172 -8.40 -15.67 22.39
C LYS A 172 -7.13 -15.89 23.21
N ARG A 173 -6.07 -15.14 22.89
CA ARG A 173 -4.77 -15.20 23.60
C ARG A 173 -4.87 -14.89 25.08
N GLU A 174 -5.71 -13.92 25.42
CA GLU A 174 -5.99 -13.54 26.82
C GLU A 174 -6.53 -14.73 27.62
N THR A 175 -7.26 -15.63 26.95
CA THR A 175 -7.82 -16.84 27.53
C THR A 175 -6.79 -17.97 27.58
N TYR A 176 -6.20 -18.36 26.44
CA TYR A 176 -5.39 -19.58 26.39
C TYR A 176 -3.98 -19.40 26.98
N CYS A 177 -3.38 -18.21 26.92
CA CYS A 177 -1.98 -18.02 27.36
C CYS A 177 -1.79 -18.32 28.86
N PRO A 178 -2.62 -17.78 29.78
CA PRO A 178 -2.56 -18.16 31.18
C PRO A 178 -2.84 -19.65 31.42
N VAL A 179 -3.78 -20.24 30.68
CA VAL A 179 -4.14 -21.66 30.81
C VAL A 179 -2.98 -22.56 30.44
N ILE A 180 -2.30 -22.31 29.31
CA ILE A 180 -1.10 -23.07 28.91
C ILE A 180 -0.05 -23.03 30.02
N VAL A 181 0.25 -21.85 30.58
CA VAL A 181 1.30 -21.72 31.58
C VAL A 181 0.91 -22.40 32.90
N ASP A 182 -0.31 -22.21 33.38
CA ASP A 182 -0.77 -22.85 34.62
C ASP A 182 -0.80 -24.39 34.45
N SER A 183 -1.22 -24.91 33.28
CA SER A 183 -1.18 -26.34 32.97
C SER A 183 0.25 -26.90 32.87
N LEU A 184 1.18 -26.17 32.26
CA LEU A 184 2.60 -26.59 32.20
C LEU A 184 3.25 -26.58 33.59
N ILE A 185 2.96 -25.58 34.42
CA ILE A 185 3.43 -25.55 35.82
C ILE A 185 2.88 -26.74 36.59
N GLN A 186 1.60 -27.06 36.41
CA GLN A 186 0.96 -28.22 37.02
C GLN A 186 1.59 -29.53 36.54
N LEU A 187 1.92 -29.64 35.26
CA LEU A 187 2.62 -30.79 34.69
C LEU A 187 4.00 -30.98 35.32
N CYS A 188 4.80 -29.91 35.40
CA CYS A 188 6.10 -29.94 36.07
C CYS A 188 5.99 -30.21 37.58
N LYS A 189 4.85 -29.87 38.20
CA LYS A 189 4.56 -30.16 39.60
C LYS A 189 4.19 -31.63 39.84
N SER A 190 3.74 -32.38 38.82
CA SER A 190 3.42 -33.80 38.96
C SER A 190 4.62 -34.65 39.38
N GLN A 191 5.84 -34.19 39.09
CA GLN A 191 7.11 -34.86 39.45
C GLN A 191 7.48 -34.77 40.94
N ILE A 192 6.58 -34.34 41.83
CA ILE A 192 6.80 -34.32 43.29
C ILE A 192 7.17 -35.71 43.83
N LEU A 193 6.66 -36.79 43.25
CA LEU A 193 6.99 -38.15 43.68
C LEU A 193 8.48 -38.49 43.47
N LYS A 194 9.08 -38.03 42.37
CA LYS A 194 10.51 -38.19 42.10
C LYS A 194 11.35 -37.24 42.95
N HIS A 195 10.86 -36.01 43.15
CA HIS A 195 11.57 -34.93 43.82
C HIS A 195 10.72 -34.31 44.95
N PRO A 196 10.76 -34.87 46.17
CA PRO A 196 9.94 -34.40 47.30
C PRO A 196 10.21 -32.94 47.71
N SER A 197 11.39 -32.39 47.38
CA SER A 197 11.74 -30.99 47.61
C SER A 197 10.79 -30.01 46.89
N LEU A 198 10.16 -30.44 45.80
CA LEU A 198 9.17 -29.65 45.05
C LEU A 198 7.88 -29.36 45.84
N ALA A 199 7.65 -30.00 46.99
CA ALA A 199 6.55 -29.67 47.89
C ALA A 199 6.76 -28.37 48.69
N ARG A 200 8.02 -27.89 48.80
CA ARG A 200 8.39 -26.69 49.57
C ARG A 200 8.30 -25.38 48.76
N ARG A 201 7.36 -25.30 47.81
CA ARG A 201 7.17 -24.14 46.92
C ARG A 201 5.69 -23.85 46.65
N ILE A 202 5.37 -22.59 46.39
CA ILE A 202 4.01 -22.14 46.06
C ILE A 202 4.01 -21.10 44.92
N CYS A 203 2.95 -21.09 44.13
CA CYS A 203 2.71 -20.05 43.12
C CYS A 203 1.80 -18.98 43.69
N ALA A 204 2.32 -17.77 43.90
CA ALA A 204 1.54 -16.61 44.33
C ALA A 204 1.12 -15.76 43.13
N LYS A 205 -0.16 -15.39 43.07
CA LYS A 205 -0.72 -14.43 42.11
C LYS A 205 -0.93 -13.08 42.79
N ASN A 206 -0.96 -11.99 42.02
CA ASN A 206 -1.24 -10.61 42.50
C ASN A 206 -0.28 -10.10 43.60
N TYR A 207 0.98 -10.54 43.60
CA TYR A 207 2.00 -9.95 44.48
C TYR A 207 2.42 -8.58 43.94
N SER A 208 2.80 -7.66 44.83
CA SER A 208 3.34 -6.34 44.44
C SER A 208 4.78 -6.18 44.88
N LEU A 209 5.67 -5.84 43.96
CA LEU A 209 7.08 -5.58 44.25
C LEU A 209 7.35 -4.08 44.26
N SER A 210 8.24 -3.62 45.15
CA SER A 210 8.96 -2.37 44.95
C SER A 210 10.44 -2.49 45.30
N ALA A 211 11.31 -1.96 44.44
CA ALA A 211 12.74 -1.86 44.71
C ALA A 211 13.27 -0.55 44.14
N THR A 212 14.12 0.15 44.88
CA THR A 212 14.68 1.46 44.52
C THR A 212 16.19 1.38 44.42
N TRP A 213 16.84 2.08 43.49
CA TRP A 213 18.31 2.18 43.47
C TRP A 213 18.77 3.40 42.69
N ASN A 214 20.06 3.71 42.81
CA ASN A 214 20.68 4.81 42.08
C ASN A 214 21.60 4.28 40.98
N ARG A 215 21.57 4.93 39.80
CA ARG A 215 22.53 4.77 38.69
C ARG A 215 23.01 6.15 38.28
N GLU A 216 24.31 6.44 38.38
CA GLU A 216 24.89 7.73 37.97
C GLU A 216 24.14 8.97 38.54
N SER A 217 23.75 8.91 39.82
CA SER A 217 22.93 9.94 40.51
C SER A 217 21.46 10.06 40.08
N VAL A 218 21.00 9.21 39.17
CA VAL A 218 19.59 9.06 38.80
C VAL A 218 18.91 8.06 39.72
N LEU A 219 17.78 8.46 40.30
CA LEU A 219 16.98 7.60 41.16
C LEU A 219 15.98 6.79 40.34
N LEU A 220 16.09 5.47 40.44
CA LEU A 220 15.28 4.49 39.74
C LEU A 220 14.41 3.71 40.72
N GLN A 221 13.21 3.35 40.29
CA GLN A 221 12.32 2.47 41.05
C GLN A 221 11.64 1.47 40.12
N VAL A 222 11.69 0.19 40.47
CA VAL A 222 10.82 -0.83 39.86
C VAL A 222 9.60 -0.99 40.74
N ARG A 223 8.42 -0.99 40.12
CA ARG A 223 7.15 -1.23 40.77
C ARG A 223 6.26 -2.07 39.87
N GLY A 224 5.66 -3.13 40.39
CA GLY A 224 4.65 -3.82 39.59
C GLY A 224 4.00 -5.01 40.25
N THR A 225 2.95 -5.47 39.59
CA THR A 225 2.06 -6.57 39.96
C THR A 225 2.01 -7.61 38.84
N SER A 226 3.16 -7.89 38.23
CA SER A 226 3.18 -8.66 36.99
C SER A 226 3.27 -10.16 37.27
N GLY A 227 2.21 -10.87 36.91
CA GLY A 227 2.21 -12.32 36.71
C GLY A 227 2.19 -13.18 37.98
N THR A 228 2.58 -14.44 37.79
CA THR A 228 2.65 -15.45 38.85
C THR A 228 4.08 -15.56 39.36
N ARG A 229 4.29 -15.47 40.67
CA ARG A 229 5.60 -15.67 41.30
C ARG A 229 5.63 -17.00 42.03
N LEU A 230 6.53 -17.88 41.59
CA LEU A 230 6.88 -19.09 42.32
C LEU A 230 7.82 -18.71 43.48
N SER A 231 7.40 -18.99 44.70
CA SER A 231 8.17 -18.70 45.92
C SER A 231 8.51 -20.00 46.66
N VAL A 232 9.68 -20.02 47.29
CA VAL A 232 10.28 -21.18 47.97
C VAL A 232 10.70 -20.81 49.39
N LYS A 233 10.87 -21.84 50.23
CA LYS A 233 11.41 -21.68 51.59
C LYS A 233 12.92 -21.45 51.59
N ASP A 234 13.63 -22.10 50.68
CA ASP A 234 15.09 -22.16 50.63
C ASP A 234 15.57 -21.44 49.35
N PRO A 235 16.58 -20.55 49.41
CA PRO A 235 17.03 -19.77 48.25
C PRO A 235 17.70 -20.65 47.19
N LEU A 236 17.69 -20.18 45.93
CA LEU A 236 18.41 -20.83 44.84
C LEU A 236 19.93 -20.73 45.04
N PRO A 237 20.70 -21.78 44.69
CA PRO A 237 22.15 -21.77 44.82
C PRO A 237 22.81 -20.85 43.77
N PRO A 238 24.02 -20.32 44.06
CA PRO A 238 24.79 -19.54 43.09
C PRO A 238 25.19 -20.37 41.87
N ILE A 239 25.11 -19.75 40.69
CA ILE A 239 25.44 -20.39 39.41
C ILE A 239 26.92 -20.18 39.11
N ALA A 240 27.34 -18.91 39.00
CA ALA A 240 28.71 -18.52 38.70
C ALA A 240 29.61 -18.60 39.94
N SER A 241 30.87 -18.99 39.72
CA SER A 241 31.91 -19.00 40.74
C SER A 241 32.37 -17.58 41.11
N ARG A 242 33.10 -17.43 42.23
CA ARG A 242 33.66 -16.12 42.61
C ARG A 242 34.63 -15.56 41.56
N GLU A 243 35.38 -16.42 40.90
CA GLU A 243 36.33 -16.03 39.85
C GLU A 243 35.61 -15.41 38.63
N GLU A 244 34.51 -16.03 38.19
CA GLU A 244 33.68 -15.49 37.10
C GLU A 244 33.08 -14.13 37.46
N ILE A 245 32.64 -13.97 38.72
CA ILE A 245 32.11 -12.70 39.24
C ILE A 245 33.21 -11.64 39.23
N GLU A 246 34.44 -11.97 39.65
CA GLU A 246 35.56 -11.04 39.61
C GLU A 246 35.98 -10.66 38.18
N ALA A 247 35.94 -11.60 37.25
CA ALA A 247 36.23 -11.34 35.84
C ALA A 247 35.26 -10.31 35.21
N THR A 248 34.06 -10.12 35.77
CA THR A 248 33.12 -9.09 35.28
C THR A 248 33.60 -7.65 35.49
N LYS A 249 34.61 -7.41 36.34
CA LYS A 249 35.21 -6.07 36.53
C LYS A 249 35.72 -5.50 35.20
N ASN A 250 36.29 -6.36 34.36
CA ASN A 250 36.87 -5.98 33.06
C ASN A 250 35.82 -5.71 31.98
N HIS A 251 34.58 -6.17 32.16
CA HIS A 251 33.52 -5.97 31.17
C HIS A 251 33.01 -4.53 31.22
N VAL A 252 32.93 -3.85 30.08
CA VAL A 252 32.36 -2.50 29.98
C VAL A 252 30.92 -2.60 29.46
N LEU A 253 30.00 -1.86 30.09
CA LEU A 253 28.61 -1.81 29.65
C LEU A 253 28.51 -1.00 28.35
N GLU A 254 27.75 -1.50 27.38
CA GLU A 254 27.49 -0.78 26.13
C GLU A 254 26.75 0.53 26.40
N ASN A 255 27.14 1.58 25.66
CA ASN A 255 26.44 2.86 25.63
C ASN A 255 25.64 2.98 24.33
N PHE A 256 24.48 3.62 24.39
CA PHE A 256 23.53 3.78 23.30
C PHE A 256 23.18 5.27 23.07
N TYR A 257 24.19 6.14 23.19
CA TYR A 257 24.10 7.56 22.86
C TYR A 257 23.60 7.75 21.41
N PRO A 258 22.63 8.66 21.15
CA PRO A 258 22.14 9.77 21.98
C PRO A 258 20.94 9.44 22.89
N ILE A 259 20.47 8.20 22.93
CA ILE A 259 19.28 7.83 23.68
C ILE A 259 19.59 7.79 25.18
N SER A 260 18.77 8.47 25.99
CA SER A 260 18.90 8.42 27.45
C SER A 260 18.47 7.05 28.00
N PRO A 261 19.19 6.46 28.97
CA PRO A 261 18.75 5.24 29.65
C PRO A 261 17.40 5.35 30.38
N THR A 262 16.95 6.57 30.66
CA THR A 262 15.66 6.84 31.32
C THR A 262 14.47 6.95 30.35
N ILE A 263 14.69 6.81 29.03
CA ILE A 263 13.62 6.86 28.03
C ILE A 263 12.56 5.79 28.31
N ASP A 264 11.30 6.14 28.11
CA ASP A 264 10.11 5.30 28.37
C ASP A 264 9.89 4.83 29.82
N LEU A 265 10.64 5.38 30.77
CA LEU A 265 10.33 5.29 32.21
C LEU A 265 9.37 6.40 32.63
N GLN A 266 8.51 6.11 33.62
CA GLN A 266 7.58 7.10 34.14
C GLN A 266 8.31 8.07 35.08
N GLU A 267 8.52 9.31 34.66
CA GLU A 267 9.09 10.37 35.52
C GLU A 267 8.05 10.86 36.54
N CYS A 268 8.36 10.72 37.82
CA CYS A 268 7.48 11.06 38.94
C CYS A 268 8.21 11.89 40.02
N ASN A 269 7.60 12.99 40.44
CA ASN A 269 8.07 13.81 41.56
C ASN A 269 7.36 13.50 42.89
N VAL A 270 6.27 12.72 42.84
CA VAL A 270 5.52 12.28 44.02
C VAL A 270 5.69 10.78 44.18
N TYR A 271 6.58 10.37 45.08
CA TYR A 271 6.91 8.96 45.28
C TYR A 271 7.34 8.66 46.71
N LYS A 272 7.26 7.38 47.08
CA LYS A 272 7.71 6.87 48.38
C LYS A 272 8.88 5.92 48.15
N LEU A 273 10.02 6.21 48.78
CA LEU A 273 11.16 5.31 48.83
C LEU A 273 10.83 4.21 49.84
N LYS A 274 10.48 3.04 49.34
CA LYS A 274 10.25 1.84 50.14
C LYS A 274 10.56 0.63 49.28
N ASP A 275 11.42 -0.24 49.77
CA ASP A 275 11.61 -1.56 49.19
C ASP A 275 10.64 -2.53 49.83
N ASP A 276 9.95 -3.29 49.00
CA ASP A 276 8.89 -4.20 49.40
C ASP A 276 9.01 -5.48 48.59
N THR A 277 9.19 -6.60 49.29
CA THR A 277 9.30 -7.93 48.65
C THR A 277 7.95 -8.48 48.20
N GLY A 278 6.84 -7.81 48.58
CA GLY A 278 5.47 -8.19 48.26
C GLY A 278 4.79 -9.09 49.29
N PHE A 279 5.53 -9.54 50.30
CA PHE A 279 5.03 -10.32 51.42
C PHE A 279 5.41 -9.65 52.74
N ARG A 280 4.57 -9.86 53.75
CA ARG A 280 4.87 -9.43 55.12
C ARG A 280 6.04 -10.22 55.69
N GLU A 281 6.72 -9.63 56.64
CA GLU A 281 7.75 -10.30 57.42
C GLU A 281 7.17 -11.55 58.12
N GLY A 282 7.95 -12.63 58.15
CA GLY A 282 7.52 -13.93 58.68
C GLY A 282 6.74 -14.84 57.71
N TYR A 283 6.50 -14.43 56.46
CA TYR A 283 5.85 -15.30 55.47
C TYR A 283 6.69 -16.57 55.17
N PRO A 284 6.15 -17.80 55.19
CA PRO A 284 6.98 -19.01 55.08
C PRO A 284 7.76 -19.15 53.76
N TYR A 285 7.24 -18.62 52.65
CA TYR A 285 7.84 -18.74 51.31
C TYR A 285 8.41 -17.40 50.87
N CYS A 286 9.51 -16.98 51.51
CA CYS A 286 10.09 -15.65 51.34
C CYS A 286 10.82 -15.46 50.01
N PHE A 287 11.46 -16.52 49.50
CA PHE A 287 12.44 -16.36 48.43
C PHE A 287 11.77 -16.53 47.06
N PRO A 288 11.95 -15.57 46.12
CA PRO A 288 11.49 -15.75 44.74
C PRO A 288 12.35 -16.81 44.05
N HIS A 289 11.70 -17.81 43.43
CA HIS A 289 12.36 -18.82 42.60
C HIS A 289 12.23 -18.47 41.12
N THR A 290 11.00 -18.39 40.61
CA THR A 290 10.71 -18.11 39.18
C THR A 290 9.56 -17.12 39.04
N LEU A 291 9.73 -16.15 38.14
CA LEU A 291 8.69 -15.18 37.76
C LEU A 291 8.10 -15.54 36.41
N TYR A 292 6.80 -15.83 36.36
CA TYR A 292 6.08 -16.09 35.11
C TYR A 292 5.40 -14.82 34.62
N LEU A 293 5.93 -14.25 33.54
CA LEU A 293 5.41 -13.04 32.91
C LEU A 293 4.67 -13.41 31.63
N LEU A 294 3.39 -13.10 31.58
CA LEU A 294 2.51 -13.47 30.48
C LEU A 294 2.19 -12.25 29.62
N GLU A 295 2.28 -12.42 28.30
CA GLU A 295 1.82 -11.46 27.32
C GLU A 295 0.44 -11.88 26.80
N THR A 296 -0.61 -11.34 27.43
CA THR A 296 -1.98 -11.75 27.15
C THR A 296 -2.62 -10.94 26.03
N ALA A 297 -2.16 -9.73 25.73
CA ALA A 297 -2.89 -8.78 24.88
C ALA A 297 -3.19 -9.33 23.46
N LYS A 298 -4.45 -9.25 23.03
CA LYS A 298 -4.86 -9.68 21.68
C LYS A 298 -4.25 -8.81 20.58
N ILE A 299 -4.32 -7.49 20.76
CA ILE A 299 -4.00 -6.50 19.71
C ILE A 299 -2.48 -6.37 19.58
N ARG A 300 -1.95 -6.52 18.36
CA ARG A 300 -0.49 -6.49 18.10
C ARG A 300 0.21 -5.22 18.63
N PRO A 301 -0.34 -4.00 18.46
CA PRO A 301 0.17 -2.79 19.12
C PRO A 301 0.25 -2.85 20.65
N HIS A 302 -0.61 -3.63 21.30
CA HIS A 302 -0.63 -3.78 22.77
C HIS A 302 0.34 -4.86 23.28
N ARG A 303 0.83 -5.73 22.38
CA ARG A 303 1.84 -6.73 22.72
C ARG A 303 3.22 -6.13 22.88
N PHE A 304 3.96 -6.62 23.86
CA PHE A 304 5.40 -6.38 23.96
C PHE A 304 6.12 -7.06 22.79
N ARG A 305 7.12 -6.37 22.21
CA ARG A 305 8.05 -7.03 21.28
C ARG A 305 8.91 -8.04 22.05
N PRO A 306 9.43 -9.09 21.40
CA PRO A 306 10.28 -10.09 22.06
C PRO A 306 11.41 -9.50 22.91
N GLU A 307 12.15 -8.52 22.38
CA GLU A 307 13.21 -7.83 23.13
C GLU A 307 12.71 -7.00 24.31
N GLN A 308 11.54 -6.36 24.16
CA GLN A 308 10.94 -5.55 25.23
C GLN A 308 10.43 -6.45 26.37
N LEU A 309 9.91 -7.63 26.04
CA LEU A 309 9.50 -8.62 27.02
C LEU A 309 10.72 -9.15 27.79
N ARG A 310 11.82 -9.48 27.11
CA ARG A 310 13.09 -9.86 27.77
C ARG A 310 13.60 -8.76 28.71
N ALA A 311 13.60 -7.52 28.25
CA ALA A 311 14.02 -6.37 29.06
C ALA A 311 13.15 -6.21 30.32
N LYS A 312 11.83 -6.39 30.18
CA LYS A 312 10.88 -6.43 31.29
C LYS A 312 11.19 -7.58 32.26
N MET A 313 11.48 -8.78 31.77
CA MET A 313 11.87 -9.93 32.60
C MET A 313 13.12 -9.62 33.42
N ILE A 314 14.15 -9.03 32.81
CA ILE A 314 15.41 -8.65 33.48
C ILE A 314 15.13 -7.68 34.63
N LEU A 315 14.39 -6.60 34.39
CA LEU A 315 14.11 -5.59 35.41
C LEU A 315 13.25 -6.12 36.56
N PHE A 316 12.27 -6.98 36.28
CA PHE A 316 11.46 -7.59 37.34
C PHE A 316 12.22 -8.66 38.14
N ALA A 317 13.06 -9.47 37.48
CA ALA A 317 13.93 -10.42 38.17
C ALA A 317 14.94 -9.69 39.06
N PHE A 318 15.58 -8.65 38.53
CA PHE A 318 16.49 -7.78 39.24
C PHE A 318 15.83 -7.11 40.46
N GLY A 319 14.64 -6.51 40.26
CA GLY A 319 13.92 -5.87 41.37
C GLY A 319 13.55 -6.84 42.49
N ASN A 320 13.12 -8.07 42.15
CA ASN A 320 12.85 -9.11 43.15
C ASN A 320 14.12 -9.53 43.91
N ALA A 321 15.23 -9.72 43.18
CA ALA A 321 16.51 -10.06 43.79
C ALA A 321 17.01 -8.94 44.70
N LEU A 322 16.90 -7.68 44.27
CA LEU A 322 17.36 -6.50 45.01
C LEU A 322 16.53 -6.27 46.27
N ALA A 323 15.20 -6.37 46.18
CA ALA A 323 14.33 -6.27 47.35
C ALA A 323 14.65 -7.38 48.38
N GLN A 324 14.97 -8.58 47.90
CA GLN A 324 15.39 -9.68 48.78
C GLN A 324 16.79 -9.45 49.38
N ALA A 325 17.74 -8.93 48.61
CA ALA A 325 19.07 -8.59 49.11
C ALA A 325 18.98 -7.53 50.21
N ARG A 326 18.17 -6.48 50.02
CA ARG A 326 17.98 -5.43 51.03
C ARG A 326 17.34 -5.93 52.31
N ARG A 327 16.42 -6.88 52.18
CA ARG A 327 15.81 -7.54 53.33
C ARG A 327 16.82 -8.37 54.13
N LEU A 328 17.74 -9.07 53.47
CA LEU A 328 18.71 -9.97 54.13
C LEU A 328 19.95 -9.25 54.65
N TYR A 329 20.48 -8.31 53.88
CA TYR A 329 21.80 -7.69 54.12
C TYR A 329 21.73 -6.20 54.51
N GLY A 330 20.53 -5.65 54.65
CA GLY A 330 20.29 -4.23 54.90
C GLY A 330 20.36 -3.37 53.63
N ASN A 331 20.22 -2.06 53.79
CA ASN A 331 20.16 -1.09 52.68
C ASN A 331 21.54 -0.61 52.20
N ASP A 332 22.63 -1.25 52.65
CA ASP A 332 23.99 -0.85 52.28
C ASP A 332 24.34 -1.24 50.84
N ASN A 333 25.09 -0.37 50.16
CA ASN A 333 25.64 -0.64 48.84
C ASN A 333 26.96 -1.41 49.00
N LYS A 334 26.96 -2.70 48.68
CA LYS A 334 28.14 -3.58 48.79
C LYS A 334 28.08 -4.74 47.80
N VAL A 335 29.22 -5.39 47.59
CA VAL A 335 29.27 -6.69 46.91
C VAL A 335 28.71 -7.75 47.86
N LEU A 336 27.81 -8.60 47.38
CA LEU A 336 27.12 -9.60 48.20
C LEU A 336 28.01 -10.83 48.44
N GLU A 337 28.06 -11.31 49.68
CA GLU A 337 28.80 -12.52 50.03
C GLU A 337 28.13 -13.79 49.49
N HIS A 338 26.79 -13.86 49.60
CA HIS A 338 25.98 -14.88 48.94
C HIS A 338 25.06 -14.21 47.90
N PRO A 339 25.32 -14.42 46.60
CA PRO A 339 24.53 -13.80 45.55
C PRO A 339 23.14 -14.43 45.49
N ILE A 340 22.17 -13.64 45.04
CA ILE A 340 20.76 -14.05 44.97
C ILE A 340 20.41 -14.38 43.53
N VAL A 341 19.88 -15.58 43.31
CA VAL A 341 19.44 -16.04 41.97
C VAL A 341 17.93 -15.98 41.87
N VAL A 342 17.43 -15.39 40.78
CA VAL A 342 16.00 -15.33 40.44
C VAL A 342 15.83 -15.69 38.97
N GLN A 343 14.93 -16.62 38.68
CA GLN A 343 14.58 -17.01 37.32
C GLN A 343 13.36 -16.26 36.82
N SER A 344 13.20 -16.15 35.50
CA SER A 344 11.96 -15.67 34.89
C SER A 344 11.67 -16.40 33.59
N VAL A 345 10.38 -16.62 33.33
CA VAL A 345 9.87 -17.15 32.08
C VAL A 345 8.89 -16.14 31.49
N GLY A 346 9.17 -15.69 30.28
CA GLY A 346 8.31 -14.80 29.51
C GLY A 346 7.66 -15.58 28.38
N THR A 347 6.36 -15.42 28.19
CA THR A 347 5.68 -16.09 27.07
C THR A 347 4.48 -15.33 26.55
N ASP A 348 4.22 -15.47 25.25
CA ASP A 348 2.98 -15.07 24.62
C ASP A 348 1.99 -16.25 24.46
N GLY A 349 2.32 -17.42 24.99
CA GLY A 349 1.58 -18.68 24.84
C GLY A 349 2.02 -19.54 23.67
N ARG A 350 2.92 -19.05 22.79
CA ARG A 350 3.52 -19.82 21.69
C ARG A 350 5.04 -19.84 21.77
N VAL A 351 5.63 -18.67 22.01
CA VAL A 351 7.07 -18.45 22.17
C VAL A 351 7.35 -18.34 23.67
N PHE A 352 8.43 -18.97 24.10
CA PHE A 352 8.93 -18.92 25.46
C PHE A 352 10.33 -18.31 25.45
N GLN A 353 10.61 -17.54 26.49
CA GLN A 353 11.90 -16.92 26.74
C GLN A 353 12.28 -17.28 28.17
N PHE A 354 13.51 -17.73 28.35
CA PHE A 354 14.03 -18.15 29.64
C PHE A 354 15.13 -17.19 30.09
N LEU A 355 15.06 -16.81 31.36
CA LEU A 355 15.99 -15.88 31.99
C LEU A 355 16.43 -16.45 33.33
N VAL A 356 17.72 -16.39 33.59
CA VAL A 356 18.29 -16.61 34.92
C VAL A 356 19.13 -15.40 35.28
N LEU A 357 18.79 -14.71 36.37
CA LEU A 357 19.51 -13.54 36.87
C LEU A 357 20.19 -13.89 38.18
N GLN A 358 21.48 -13.57 38.29
CA GLN A 358 22.25 -13.66 39.52
C GLN A 358 22.71 -12.26 39.95
N LEU A 359 22.18 -11.81 41.09
CA LEU A 359 22.53 -10.56 41.73
C LEU A 359 23.78 -10.73 42.59
N ASN A 360 24.87 -10.13 42.16
CA ASN A 360 26.19 -10.21 42.81
C ASN A 360 26.52 -8.97 43.65
N THR A 361 25.96 -7.81 43.30
CA THR A 361 26.28 -6.53 43.97
C THR A 361 25.06 -5.63 44.08
N THR A 362 24.97 -4.88 45.17
CA THR A 362 24.03 -3.77 45.35
C THR A 362 24.69 -2.40 45.13
N ASP A 363 26.02 -2.36 44.92
CA ASP A 363 26.72 -1.14 44.50
C ASP A 363 26.56 -0.91 43.00
N LEU A 364 25.54 -0.12 42.69
CA LEU A 364 25.08 0.16 41.33
C LEU A 364 25.43 1.58 40.90
N ALA A 365 25.88 2.47 41.80
CA ALA A 365 26.03 3.89 41.48
C ALA A 365 27.08 4.13 40.37
N SER A 366 28.21 3.42 40.46
CA SER A 366 29.29 3.44 39.47
C SER A 366 29.14 2.35 38.40
N ASN A 367 29.67 2.59 37.20
CA ASN A 367 29.79 1.59 36.13
C ASN A 367 30.95 0.61 36.35
N GLU A 368 31.89 0.97 37.22
CA GLU A 368 33.09 0.19 37.52
C GLU A 368 32.82 -0.88 38.58
N GLY A 369 33.74 -1.84 38.70
CA GLY A 369 33.65 -2.94 39.65
C GLY A 369 32.82 -4.13 39.16
N VAL A 370 32.46 -4.99 40.12
CA VAL A 370 31.72 -6.23 39.91
C VAL A 370 30.35 -5.95 39.30
N LYS A 371 29.90 -6.82 38.40
CA LYS A 371 28.61 -6.71 37.71
C LYS A 371 27.74 -7.94 37.98
N ASN A 372 26.44 -7.76 37.78
CA ASN A 372 25.47 -8.84 37.86
C ASN A 372 25.54 -9.71 36.59
N LEU A 373 25.09 -10.95 36.68
CA LEU A 373 25.12 -11.89 35.56
C LEU A 373 23.70 -12.27 35.15
N VAL A 374 23.48 -12.34 33.85
CA VAL A 374 22.18 -12.63 33.26
C VAL A 374 22.34 -13.62 32.11
N TRP A 375 21.75 -14.80 32.26
CA TRP A 375 21.68 -15.83 31.23
C TRP A 375 20.32 -15.77 30.53
N VAL A 376 20.33 -15.74 29.21
CA VAL A 376 19.10 -15.64 28.40
C VAL A 376 19.11 -16.70 27.31
N ASP A 377 18.00 -17.44 27.23
CA ASP A 377 17.67 -18.24 26.06
C ASP A 377 16.45 -17.62 25.35
N SER A 378 16.67 -17.22 24.10
CA SER A 378 15.78 -16.32 23.36
C SER A 378 14.89 -17.08 22.39
N ASP A 379 13.60 -16.73 22.40
CA ASP A 379 12.63 -17.03 21.34
C ASP A 379 12.43 -18.52 21.03
N GLN A 380 12.35 -19.34 22.08
CA GLN A 380 12.07 -20.77 21.98
C GLN A 380 10.60 -21.04 21.62
N LEU A 381 10.36 -21.62 20.45
CA LEU A 381 9.01 -21.95 19.99
C LEU A 381 8.55 -23.27 20.62
N LEU A 382 7.43 -23.23 21.34
CA LEU A 382 6.77 -24.46 21.83
C LEU A 382 6.05 -25.19 20.70
N TYR A 383 5.41 -24.44 19.79
CA TYR A 383 4.79 -24.94 18.57
C TYR A 383 4.77 -23.85 17.48
N GLN A 384 4.79 -24.25 16.21
CA GLN A 384 4.83 -23.30 15.09
C GLN A 384 3.46 -22.65 14.85
N HIS A 385 2.46 -23.51 14.70
CA HIS A 385 1.08 -23.12 14.44
C HIS A 385 0.12 -24.17 15.02
N PHE A 386 -1.11 -23.74 15.33
CA PHE A 386 -2.18 -24.60 15.80
C PHE A 386 -3.44 -24.33 14.97
N TRP A 387 -3.86 -25.32 14.19
CA TRP A 387 -5.09 -25.25 13.40
C TRP A 387 -6.28 -25.60 14.30
N CYS A 388 -7.15 -24.63 14.57
CA CYS A 388 -8.38 -24.87 15.34
C CYS A 388 -9.45 -25.57 14.47
N LEU A 389 -9.44 -25.32 13.16
CA LEU A 389 -10.37 -25.87 12.18
C LEU A 389 -9.61 -26.60 11.06
N PRO A 390 -10.18 -27.66 10.47
CA PRO A 390 -9.55 -28.34 9.34
C PRO A 390 -9.51 -27.42 8.11
N VAL A 391 -8.36 -27.37 7.44
CA VAL A 391 -8.18 -26.55 6.23
C VAL A 391 -8.55 -27.39 5.01
N ILE A 392 -9.65 -27.06 4.34
CA ILE A 392 -10.14 -27.76 3.16
C ILE A 392 -9.86 -26.93 1.91
N LYS A 393 -9.06 -27.46 0.98
CA LYS A 393 -8.84 -26.85 -0.34
C LYS A 393 -9.25 -27.85 -1.41
N LYS A 394 -10.06 -27.41 -2.38
CA LYS A 394 -10.58 -28.27 -3.46
C LYS A 394 -11.22 -29.58 -2.95
N LYS A 395 -12.02 -29.50 -1.87
CA LYS A 395 -12.65 -30.64 -1.18
C LYS A 395 -11.67 -31.69 -0.58
N VAL A 396 -10.39 -31.36 -0.44
CA VAL A 396 -9.39 -32.20 0.24
C VAL A 396 -8.95 -31.53 1.53
N VAL A 397 -8.89 -32.29 2.63
CA VAL A 397 -8.33 -31.81 3.90
C VAL A 397 -6.81 -31.70 3.75
N VAL A 398 -6.31 -30.47 3.67
CA VAL A 398 -4.87 -30.17 3.52
C VAL A 398 -4.20 -30.00 4.89
N GLY A 399 -4.95 -29.62 5.93
CA GLY A 399 -4.46 -29.48 7.29
C GLY A 399 -5.46 -30.01 8.30
N LEU A 400 -5.01 -30.91 9.18
CA LEU A 400 -5.80 -31.42 10.31
C LEU A 400 -5.83 -30.41 11.46
N ALA A 401 -6.86 -30.49 12.29
CA ALA A 401 -6.97 -29.71 13.52
C ALA A 401 -6.00 -30.26 14.58
N SER A 402 -4.73 -29.89 14.49
CA SER A 402 -3.68 -30.31 15.43
C SER A 402 -2.50 -29.34 15.47
N VAL A 403 -1.59 -29.60 16.42
CA VAL A 403 -0.32 -28.91 16.55
C VAL A 403 0.57 -29.24 15.35
N PHE A 404 1.00 -28.21 14.61
CA PHE A 404 2.00 -28.39 13.56
C PHE A 404 3.41 -28.21 14.15
N SER A 405 4.21 -29.27 14.12
CA SER A 405 5.63 -29.27 14.49
C SER A 405 6.45 -29.93 13.39
N SER A 406 7.49 -29.27 12.89
CA SER A 406 8.37 -29.77 11.82
C SER A 406 9.51 -30.67 12.34
N ARG A 407 9.43 -31.20 13.57
CA ARG A 407 10.48 -32.04 14.16
C ARG A 407 10.14 -33.52 14.08
N THR A 408 10.49 -34.16 12.97
CA THR A 408 10.89 -35.57 12.98
C THR A 408 12.39 -35.65 13.29
N SER A 409 12.70 -36.33 14.38
CA SER A 409 14.05 -36.62 14.87
C SER A 409 14.93 -37.26 13.79
N ARG A 410 16.00 -36.57 13.36
CA ARG A 410 17.15 -37.21 12.71
C ARG A 410 18.22 -37.45 13.75
N LYS A 411 18.37 -38.71 14.16
CA LYS A 411 19.57 -39.21 14.84
C LYS A 411 20.80 -38.90 13.98
N SER A 412 21.79 -38.30 14.63
CA SER A 412 23.12 -38.06 14.10
C SER A 412 23.88 -39.37 13.92
N THR A 413 24.15 -39.73 12.67
CA THR A 413 25.32 -40.54 12.31
C THR A 413 26.07 -39.83 11.20
N SER A 414 27.31 -39.47 11.52
CA SER A 414 28.28 -38.84 10.64
C SER A 414 28.64 -39.74 9.47
N ARG A 415 28.53 -39.24 8.24
CA ARG A 415 29.46 -39.56 7.14
C ARG A 415 29.44 -38.44 6.10
N ALA A 416 30.64 -37.99 5.78
CA ALA A 416 30.94 -36.95 4.81
C ALA A 416 30.72 -37.44 3.38
N GLY A 417 30.32 -36.51 2.50
CA GLY A 417 30.32 -36.66 1.05
C GLY A 417 28.97 -37.06 0.45
N ASP A 418 28.16 -36.07 0.11
CA ASP A 418 27.62 -35.92 -1.25
C ASP A 418 26.89 -34.57 -1.37
N GLU A 419 27.47 -33.68 -2.17
CA GLU A 419 26.78 -32.49 -2.69
C GLU A 419 25.99 -32.91 -3.93
N GLY A 420 24.66 -32.86 -3.84
CA GLY A 420 23.82 -33.00 -5.03
C GLY A 420 22.46 -33.63 -4.78
N ALA A 421 21.43 -32.85 -5.07
CA ALA A 421 20.04 -33.23 -5.30
C ALA A 421 19.08 -33.31 -4.10
N MET A 422 17.96 -32.59 -4.30
CA MET A 422 16.65 -32.66 -3.63
C MET A 422 16.45 -31.89 -2.32
N ALA A 423 16.24 -30.58 -2.49
CA ALA A 423 15.34 -29.79 -1.66
C ALA A 423 14.26 -29.16 -2.56
N GLU A 424 13.22 -29.92 -2.90
CA GLU A 424 11.97 -29.35 -3.39
C GLU A 424 11.05 -29.10 -2.19
N GLY A 425 10.70 -27.84 -1.94
CA GLY A 425 9.75 -27.48 -0.89
C GLY A 425 9.86 -26.08 -0.27
N GLU A 426 10.90 -25.28 -0.58
CA GLU A 426 10.88 -23.83 -0.32
C GLU A 426 10.77 -23.10 -1.67
N GLY A 427 9.62 -22.49 -1.93
CA GLY A 427 9.39 -21.74 -3.17
C GLY A 427 10.44 -20.64 -3.35
N TYR A 428 11.11 -20.64 -4.50
CA TYR A 428 12.04 -19.58 -4.90
C TYR A 428 11.37 -18.21 -4.76
N ARG A 429 11.95 -17.33 -3.94
CA ARG A 429 11.52 -15.93 -3.79
C ARG A 429 12.58 -15.01 -4.38
N ASN A 430 12.17 -14.08 -5.25
CA ASN A 430 13.10 -13.14 -5.86
C ASN A 430 13.73 -12.25 -4.75
N PRO A 431 15.07 -12.14 -4.68
CA PRO A 431 15.75 -11.40 -3.61
C PRO A 431 15.41 -9.91 -3.59
N THR A 432 14.97 -9.35 -4.71
CA THR A 432 14.56 -7.94 -4.83
C THR A 432 13.10 -7.70 -4.45
N GLU A 433 12.32 -8.76 -4.21
CA GLU A 433 10.89 -8.66 -3.95
C GLU A 433 10.60 -8.07 -2.57
N VAL A 434 9.73 -7.05 -2.54
CA VAL A 434 9.25 -6.40 -1.33
C VAL A 434 7.73 -6.46 -1.33
N GLN A 435 7.14 -6.77 -0.17
CA GLN A 435 5.70 -6.83 0.01
C GLN A 435 5.26 -5.97 1.19
N MET A 436 4.16 -5.24 1.03
CA MET A 436 3.50 -4.46 2.06
C MET A 436 2.00 -4.76 2.03
N SER A 437 1.41 -4.89 3.22
CA SER A 437 -0.04 -4.96 3.42
C SER A 437 -0.47 -3.81 4.32
N GLN A 438 -1.44 -3.03 3.89
CA GLN A 438 -1.94 -1.84 4.59
C GLN A 438 -3.47 -1.90 4.70
N LEU A 439 -3.99 -1.80 5.93
CA LEU A 439 -5.43 -1.65 6.15
C LEU A 439 -5.86 -0.23 5.79
N VAL A 440 -6.91 -0.08 4.99
CA VAL A 440 -7.47 1.23 4.64
C VAL A 440 -8.26 1.77 5.83
N LEU A 441 -7.74 2.84 6.41
CA LEU A 441 -8.33 3.56 7.54
C LEU A 441 -9.04 4.83 7.05
N PRO A 442 -9.98 5.39 7.83
CA PRO A 442 -10.67 6.64 7.47
C PRO A 442 -9.74 7.84 7.16
N CYS A 443 -8.53 7.87 7.73
CA CYS A 443 -7.55 8.91 7.43
C CYS A 443 -6.88 8.76 6.06
N HIS A 444 -7.04 7.60 5.40
CA HIS A 444 -6.52 7.32 4.06
C HIS A 444 -7.56 7.56 2.96
N THR A 445 -8.81 7.84 3.33
CA THR A 445 -9.94 7.86 2.38
C THR A 445 -10.43 9.25 2.03
N ASN A 446 -11.05 9.35 0.87
CA ASN A 446 -11.80 10.51 0.40
C ASN A 446 -13.16 10.62 1.12
N GLN A 447 -13.96 11.61 0.73
CA GLN A 447 -15.27 11.89 1.34
C GLN A 447 -16.30 10.76 1.16
N ARG A 448 -16.08 9.85 0.20
CA ARG A 448 -16.95 8.67 -0.05
C ARG A 448 -16.49 7.42 0.72
N GLY A 449 -15.43 7.51 1.51
CA GLY A 449 -14.86 6.35 2.19
C GLY A 449 -14.08 5.42 1.24
N GLU A 450 -13.63 5.93 0.10
CA GLU A 450 -12.74 5.22 -0.82
C GLU A 450 -11.30 5.69 -0.60
N LEU A 451 -10.30 4.82 -0.74
CA LEU A 451 -8.89 5.14 -0.65
C LEU A 451 -8.52 6.27 -1.62
N SER A 452 -7.91 7.35 -1.10
CA SER A 452 -7.34 8.39 -1.95
C SER A 452 -6.25 7.78 -2.84
N VAL A 453 -6.40 7.98 -4.15
CA VAL A 453 -5.44 7.42 -5.12
C VAL A 453 -4.06 8.05 -4.94
N GLY A 454 -3.98 9.32 -4.55
CA GLY A 454 -2.72 9.95 -4.15
C GLY A 454 -2.00 9.22 -3.01
N GLN A 455 -2.74 8.77 -2.00
CA GLN A 455 -2.18 7.96 -0.91
C GLN A 455 -1.71 6.57 -1.42
N LEU A 456 -2.45 5.96 -2.34
CA LEU A 456 -2.04 4.69 -2.97
C LEU A 456 -0.75 4.86 -3.79
N LEU A 457 -0.64 5.92 -4.60
CA LEU A 457 0.57 6.25 -5.38
C LEU A 457 1.79 6.46 -4.50
N LYS A 458 1.60 7.09 -3.33
CA LYS A 458 2.66 7.23 -2.33
C LYS A 458 3.16 5.88 -1.83
N TRP A 459 2.26 4.94 -1.55
CA TRP A 459 2.65 3.59 -1.14
C TRP A 459 3.31 2.79 -2.27
N ILE A 460 2.80 2.89 -3.51
CA ILE A 460 3.39 2.26 -4.70
C ILE A 460 4.85 2.70 -4.87
N ASP A 461 5.10 4.01 -4.86
CA ASP A 461 6.46 4.55 -5.03
C ASP A 461 7.38 4.17 -3.87
N THR A 462 6.89 4.20 -2.62
CA THR A 462 7.68 3.80 -1.44
C THR A 462 8.13 2.33 -1.56
N MET A 463 7.23 1.45 -2.00
CA MET A 463 7.51 0.02 -2.18
C MET A 463 8.47 -0.23 -3.34
N ALA A 464 8.28 0.48 -4.44
CA ALA A 464 9.15 0.36 -5.60
C ALA A 464 10.56 0.91 -5.30
N CYS A 465 10.65 2.03 -4.58
CA CYS A 465 11.91 2.61 -4.12
C CYS A 465 12.66 1.64 -3.21
N LEU A 466 11.97 1.02 -2.24
CA LEU A 466 12.60 0.04 -1.34
C LEU A 466 13.11 -1.20 -2.08
N SER A 467 12.39 -1.66 -3.11
CA SER A 467 12.86 -2.75 -3.99
C SER A 467 14.11 -2.34 -4.78
N ALA A 468 14.10 -1.13 -5.34
CA ALA A 468 15.24 -0.58 -6.07
C ALA A 468 16.48 -0.38 -5.19
N GLU A 469 16.31 0.19 -4.00
CA GLU A 469 17.39 0.38 -3.01
C GLU A 469 17.96 -0.95 -2.53
N ARG A 470 17.11 -1.97 -2.33
CA ARG A 470 17.56 -3.32 -1.98
C ARG A 470 18.47 -3.93 -3.05
N HIS A 471 18.19 -3.66 -4.32
CA HIS A 471 19.04 -4.11 -5.44
C HIS A 471 20.31 -3.26 -5.61
N ALA A 472 20.18 -1.93 -5.49
CA ALA A 472 21.28 -1.00 -5.71
C ALA A 472 22.29 -0.94 -4.54
N GLY A 473 21.85 -1.24 -3.32
CA GLY A 473 22.64 -1.02 -2.10
C GLY A 473 22.93 0.46 -1.81
N CYS A 474 22.22 1.38 -2.45
CA CYS A 474 22.34 2.82 -2.30
C CYS A 474 21.00 3.52 -2.58
N PRO A 475 20.84 4.79 -2.19
CA PRO A 475 19.59 5.52 -2.37
C PRO A 475 19.19 5.65 -3.84
N CYS A 476 17.91 5.45 -4.09
CA CYS A 476 17.31 5.51 -5.42
C CYS A 476 16.27 6.63 -5.48
N VAL A 477 16.16 7.27 -6.65
CA VAL A 477 15.14 8.30 -6.92
C VAL A 477 14.27 7.89 -8.10
N THR A 478 12.99 8.24 -8.05
CA THR A 478 12.01 7.95 -9.10
C THR A 478 12.31 8.82 -10.32
N ALA A 479 12.61 8.21 -11.46
CA ALA A 479 12.91 8.90 -12.70
C ALA A 479 11.70 9.00 -13.63
N SER A 480 10.89 7.94 -13.69
CA SER A 480 9.64 7.94 -14.46
C SER A 480 8.66 6.91 -13.96
N MET A 481 7.39 7.14 -14.27
CA MET A 481 6.29 6.22 -14.04
C MET A 481 5.62 5.92 -15.37
N ASP A 482 5.31 4.66 -15.64
CA ASP A 482 4.56 4.24 -16.83
C ASP A 482 3.05 4.50 -16.67
N ASP A 483 2.29 4.20 -17.72
CA ASP A 483 0.82 4.27 -17.69
C ASP A 483 0.28 3.37 -16.55
N ILE A 484 -0.57 3.93 -15.69
CA ILE A 484 -1.24 3.20 -14.60
C ILE A 484 -2.74 3.24 -14.84
N TYR A 485 -3.38 2.08 -14.81
CA TYR A 485 -4.84 1.94 -14.89
C TYR A 485 -5.39 1.40 -13.58
N PHE A 486 -6.45 2.03 -13.07
CA PHE A 486 -7.14 1.61 -11.86
C PHE A 486 -8.45 0.90 -12.21
N GLU A 487 -8.46 -0.42 -12.04
CA GLU A 487 -9.61 -1.28 -12.36
C GLU A 487 -10.68 -1.17 -11.28
N HIS A 488 -10.27 -1.26 -10.01
CA HIS A 488 -11.15 -1.27 -8.85
C HIS A 488 -10.83 -0.16 -7.85
N THR A 489 -11.86 0.45 -7.27
CA THR A 489 -11.73 1.35 -6.11
C THR A 489 -11.63 0.52 -4.83
N ILE A 490 -10.91 1.04 -3.82
CA ILE A 490 -10.69 0.34 -2.54
C ILE A 490 -11.43 1.11 -1.45
N SER A 491 -12.23 0.44 -0.63
CA SER A 491 -13.03 1.07 0.42
C SER A 491 -12.40 0.99 1.81
N VAL A 492 -12.83 1.86 2.75
CA VAL A 492 -12.46 1.76 4.17
C VAL A 492 -12.71 0.34 4.68
N GLY A 493 -11.74 -0.22 5.40
CA GLY A 493 -11.83 -1.56 5.99
C GLY A 493 -11.26 -2.69 5.14
N GLN A 494 -11.03 -2.46 3.84
CA GLN A 494 -10.30 -3.39 2.98
C GLN A 494 -8.78 -3.29 3.22
N VAL A 495 -8.04 -4.33 2.86
CA VAL A 495 -6.57 -4.37 2.96
C VAL A 495 -5.95 -4.30 1.57
N VAL A 496 -5.01 -3.37 1.40
CA VAL A 496 -4.20 -3.23 0.19
C VAL A 496 -2.95 -4.06 0.30
N ASN A 497 -2.71 -4.94 -0.66
CA ASN A 497 -1.51 -5.75 -0.81
C ASN A 497 -0.69 -5.26 -2.00
N ILE A 498 0.50 -4.72 -1.73
CA ILE A 498 1.43 -4.21 -2.74
C ILE A 498 2.66 -5.10 -2.77
N LYS A 499 2.98 -5.65 -3.95
CA LYS A 499 4.22 -6.39 -4.22
C LYS A 499 5.04 -5.63 -5.26
N ALA A 500 6.32 -5.43 -4.99
CA ALA A 500 7.26 -4.79 -5.90
C ALA A 500 8.51 -5.64 -6.09
N LYS A 501 9.01 -5.78 -7.32
CA LYS A 501 10.26 -6.49 -7.66
C LYS A 501 11.00 -5.79 -8.79
N VAL A 502 12.32 -5.90 -8.84
CA VAL A 502 13.10 -5.33 -9.95
C VAL A 502 13.05 -6.32 -11.13
N ASN A 503 12.47 -5.88 -12.25
CA ASN A 503 12.36 -6.69 -13.46
C ASN A 503 13.69 -6.72 -14.22
N ARG A 504 14.37 -5.56 -14.32
CA ARG A 504 15.65 -5.44 -15.01
C ARG A 504 16.47 -4.26 -14.50
N ALA A 505 17.74 -4.51 -14.25
CA ALA A 505 18.73 -3.46 -14.02
C ALA A 505 19.51 -3.17 -15.31
N PHE A 506 19.64 -1.90 -15.65
CA PHE A 506 20.40 -1.42 -16.81
C PHE A 506 21.78 -0.94 -16.36
N ASN A 507 22.22 0.24 -16.81
CA ASN A 507 23.50 0.81 -16.40
C ASN A 507 23.39 1.50 -15.03
N SER A 508 22.71 2.64 -14.97
CA SER A 508 22.43 3.41 -13.73
C SER A 508 20.95 3.44 -13.34
N SER A 509 20.09 2.94 -14.21
CA SER A 509 18.65 2.86 -14.01
C SER A 509 18.16 1.41 -13.92
N MET A 510 17.01 1.21 -13.28
CA MET A 510 16.35 -0.08 -13.21
C MET A 510 14.84 0.08 -13.34
N GLU A 511 14.18 -0.93 -13.91
CA GLU A 511 12.73 -1.04 -13.98
C GLU A 511 12.22 -1.91 -12.83
N VAL A 512 11.24 -1.39 -12.09
CA VAL A 512 10.58 -2.07 -10.98
C VAL A 512 9.12 -2.33 -11.37
N GLY A 513 8.70 -3.59 -11.30
CA GLY A 513 7.32 -4.00 -11.47
C GLY A 513 6.58 -3.99 -10.14
N ILE A 514 5.39 -3.38 -10.13
CA ILE A 514 4.50 -3.30 -8.98
C ILE A 514 3.15 -3.94 -9.30
N GLN A 515 2.67 -4.77 -8.39
CA GLN A 515 1.33 -5.34 -8.43
C GLN A 515 0.58 -4.94 -7.16
N VAL A 516 -0.62 -4.37 -7.35
CA VAL A 516 -1.52 -3.97 -6.27
C VAL A 516 -2.77 -4.82 -6.32
N ALA A 517 -3.10 -5.45 -5.20
CA ALA A 517 -4.37 -6.14 -4.99
C ALA A 517 -5.08 -5.60 -3.75
N SER A 518 -6.40 -5.70 -3.73
CA SER A 518 -7.24 -5.42 -2.56
C SER A 518 -7.85 -6.73 -2.07
N GLU A 519 -7.90 -6.93 -0.76
CA GLU A 519 -8.61 -8.03 -0.11
C GLU A 519 -9.64 -7.47 0.87
N ASP A 520 -10.83 -8.06 0.88
CA ASP A 520 -11.83 -7.81 1.92
C ASP A 520 -11.77 -8.95 2.96
N LEU A 521 -11.38 -8.60 4.18
CA LEU A 521 -11.20 -9.56 5.28
C LEU A 521 -12.52 -10.16 5.77
N CYS A 522 -13.66 -9.56 5.45
CA CYS A 522 -14.98 -10.07 5.84
C CYS A 522 -15.55 -11.05 4.81
N SER A 523 -15.28 -10.84 3.52
CA SER A 523 -15.82 -11.66 2.43
C SER A 523 -14.81 -12.62 1.80
N GLU A 524 -13.52 -12.55 2.19
CA GLU A 524 -12.38 -13.29 1.61
C GLU A 524 -12.19 -13.08 0.10
N LYS A 525 -12.86 -12.09 -0.49
CA LYS A 525 -12.72 -11.75 -1.92
C LYS A 525 -11.47 -10.91 -2.13
N GLN A 526 -10.76 -11.19 -3.23
CA GLN A 526 -9.58 -10.45 -3.66
C GLN A 526 -9.80 -9.89 -5.06
N TRP A 527 -9.41 -8.64 -5.27
CA TRP A 527 -9.45 -7.95 -6.56
C TRP A 527 -8.05 -7.47 -6.94
N ASN A 528 -7.71 -7.54 -8.23
CA ASN A 528 -6.54 -6.86 -8.76
C ASN A 528 -6.88 -5.39 -8.95
N VAL A 529 -6.12 -4.48 -8.35
CA VAL A 529 -6.45 -3.04 -8.39
C VAL A 529 -5.74 -2.38 -9.56
N CYS A 530 -4.42 -2.57 -9.63
CA CYS A 530 -3.60 -2.07 -10.73
C CYS A 530 -2.26 -2.82 -10.81
N LYS A 531 -1.67 -2.79 -12.00
CA LYS A 531 -0.25 -3.10 -12.24
C LYS A 531 0.44 -1.83 -12.67
N ALA A 532 1.65 -1.60 -12.16
CA ALA A 532 2.38 -0.38 -12.44
C ALA A 532 3.86 -0.69 -12.66
N LEU A 533 4.52 0.12 -13.49
CA LEU A 533 5.94 0.01 -13.79
C LEU A 533 6.61 1.34 -13.50
N ALA A 534 7.69 1.31 -12.74
CA ALA A 534 8.42 2.49 -12.32
C ALA A 534 9.90 2.35 -12.71
N THR A 535 10.52 3.45 -13.15
CA THR A 535 11.96 3.50 -13.40
C THR A 535 12.65 4.29 -12.30
N PHE A 536 13.63 3.65 -11.65
CA PHE A 536 14.46 4.25 -10.61
C PHE A 536 15.88 4.44 -11.10
N VAL A 537 16.54 5.48 -10.59
CA VAL A 537 17.96 5.76 -10.85
C VAL A 537 18.71 5.76 -9.53
N ALA A 538 19.85 5.06 -9.50
CA ALA A 538 20.70 4.96 -8.32
C ALA A 538 21.74 6.08 -8.29
N HIS A 539 21.88 6.73 -7.12
CA HIS A 539 22.83 7.80 -6.89
C HIS A 539 23.73 7.49 -5.69
N ARG A 540 25.04 7.76 -5.82
CA ARG A 540 25.99 7.71 -4.71
C ARG A 540 26.64 9.07 -4.53
N GLU A 541 26.58 9.58 -3.31
CA GLU A 541 27.35 10.75 -2.89
C GLU A 541 28.75 10.29 -2.47
N LEU A 542 29.79 10.78 -3.15
CA LEU A 542 31.17 10.66 -2.67
C LEU A 542 31.52 11.95 -1.91
N SER A 543 31.71 11.83 -0.60
CA SER A 543 32.44 12.86 0.14
C SER A 543 33.90 12.84 -0.34
N LYS A 544 34.35 13.91 -0.99
CA LYS A 544 35.80 14.13 -1.13
C LYS A 544 36.36 14.29 0.28
N ALA A 545 37.19 13.36 0.72
CA ALA A 545 37.97 13.52 1.95
C ALA A 545 38.79 14.82 1.84
N GLY A 546 38.49 15.81 2.69
CA GLY A 546 39.34 16.99 2.88
C GLY A 546 38.77 18.38 2.55
N ALA A 547 37.50 18.56 2.14
CA ALA A 547 36.95 19.90 1.94
C ALA A 547 35.56 20.06 2.59
N TRP A 548 35.53 20.72 3.76
CA TRP A 548 34.28 21.12 4.41
C TRP A 548 33.76 22.39 3.72
N SER A 549 32.87 22.21 2.74
CA SER A 549 32.06 23.30 2.18
C SER A 549 30.69 22.74 1.73
N PRO A 550 29.54 23.33 2.15
CA PRO A 550 28.22 22.72 1.96
C PRO A 550 27.59 22.79 0.55
N CYS A 551 28.33 23.10 -0.52
CA CYS A 551 27.70 23.52 -1.79
C CYS A 551 28.25 22.93 -3.10
N SER A 552 29.02 21.84 -3.10
CA SER A 552 29.38 21.19 -4.37
C SER A 552 29.48 19.67 -4.24
N VAL A 553 28.32 19.01 -4.17
CA VAL A 553 28.20 17.55 -4.30
C VAL A 553 27.65 17.26 -5.69
N LEU A 554 28.49 16.71 -6.58
CA LEU A 554 28.06 16.22 -7.88
C LEU A 554 27.60 14.76 -7.72
N PRO A 555 26.35 14.41 -8.09
CA PRO A 555 25.87 13.04 -8.00
C PRO A 555 26.63 12.14 -8.97
N VAL A 556 27.28 11.09 -8.48
CA VAL A 556 27.93 10.08 -9.32
C VAL A 556 26.93 8.96 -9.59
N MET A 557 26.70 8.65 -10.87
CA MET A 557 25.85 7.54 -11.27
C MET A 557 26.49 6.20 -10.91
N VAL A 558 25.74 5.34 -10.21
CA VAL A 558 26.21 4.02 -9.80
C VAL A 558 25.95 3.02 -10.92
N LYS A 559 26.96 2.23 -11.30
CA LYS A 559 26.78 1.10 -12.21
C LYS A 559 26.15 -0.08 -11.45
N LEU A 560 24.98 -0.51 -11.90
CA LEU A 560 24.18 -1.53 -11.23
C LEU A 560 24.60 -2.95 -11.63
N LYS A 561 24.44 -3.90 -10.71
CA LYS A 561 24.58 -5.33 -11.01
C LYS A 561 23.39 -5.78 -11.87
N GLN A 562 23.66 -6.53 -12.94
CA GLN A 562 22.60 -7.10 -13.76
C GLN A 562 21.87 -8.22 -13.01
N ILE A 563 20.55 -8.29 -13.21
CA ILE A 563 19.69 -9.31 -12.62
C ILE A 563 19.63 -10.49 -13.57
N THR A 564 19.90 -11.69 -13.05
CA THR A 564 19.73 -12.94 -13.81
C THR A 564 18.35 -13.51 -13.49
N PRO A 565 17.38 -13.46 -14.44
CA PRO A 565 16.06 -14.05 -14.22
C PRO A 565 16.17 -15.57 -14.14
N ARG A 566 15.45 -16.20 -13.18
CA ARG A 566 15.47 -17.66 -13.01
C ARG A 566 14.20 -18.32 -13.54
N THR A 567 13.03 -17.76 -13.24
CA THR A 567 11.75 -18.30 -13.70
C THR A 567 11.45 -17.86 -15.15
N GLU A 568 10.60 -18.60 -15.86
CA GLU A 568 10.15 -18.23 -17.22
C GLU A 568 9.43 -16.87 -17.22
N GLU A 569 8.64 -16.58 -16.19
CA GLU A 569 8.01 -15.26 -15.99
C GLU A 569 9.06 -14.15 -15.82
N GLU A 570 10.13 -14.37 -15.05
CA GLU A 570 11.20 -13.37 -14.90
C GLU A 570 11.97 -13.17 -16.21
N LYS A 571 12.17 -14.23 -17.01
CA LYS A 571 12.87 -14.15 -18.30
C LYS A 571 12.08 -13.32 -19.32
N THR A 572 10.77 -13.54 -19.38
CA THR A 572 9.87 -12.75 -20.23
C THR A 572 9.76 -11.30 -19.76
N GLU A 573 9.59 -11.06 -18.45
CA GLU A 573 9.58 -9.70 -17.91
C GLU A 573 10.90 -8.95 -18.20
N HIS A 574 12.04 -9.64 -18.08
CA HIS A 574 13.36 -9.08 -18.36
C HIS A 574 13.57 -8.73 -19.84
N SER A 575 13.07 -9.55 -20.78
CA SER A 575 13.14 -9.24 -22.22
C SER A 575 12.23 -8.05 -22.56
N VAL A 576 10.97 -8.07 -22.10
CA VAL A 576 9.99 -7.02 -22.39
C VAL A 576 10.40 -5.68 -21.75
N ALA A 577 11.13 -5.68 -20.64
CA ALA A 577 11.64 -4.45 -20.01
C ALA A 577 12.54 -3.60 -20.94
N ALA A 578 13.30 -4.23 -21.85
CA ALA A 578 14.11 -3.49 -22.83
C ALA A 578 13.23 -2.77 -23.87
N GLU A 579 12.21 -3.45 -24.39
CA GLU A 579 11.27 -2.86 -25.34
C GLU A 579 10.45 -1.74 -24.69
N ARG A 580 10.00 -1.93 -23.45
CA ARG A 580 9.34 -0.87 -22.67
C ARG A 580 10.22 0.35 -22.49
N ARG A 581 11.51 0.17 -22.17
CA ARG A 581 12.47 1.27 -22.10
C ARG A 581 12.61 1.99 -23.45
N ARG A 582 12.66 1.27 -24.57
CA ARG A 582 12.71 1.88 -25.91
C ARG A 582 11.45 2.74 -26.16
N MET A 583 10.27 2.23 -25.81
CA MET A 583 9.02 2.98 -25.93
C MET A 583 9.00 4.25 -25.07
N ARG A 584 9.54 4.21 -23.84
CA ARG A 584 9.66 5.41 -22.97
C ARG A 584 10.46 6.53 -23.62
N LEU A 585 11.55 6.18 -24.32
CA LEU A 585 12.43 7.15 -24.97
C LEU A 585 11.79 7.75 -26.23
N VAL A 586 11.04 6.95 -27.00
CA VAL A 586 10.44 7.36 -28.28
C VAL A 586 9.11 8.11 -28.10
N TYR A 587 8.44 7.97 -26.95
CA TYR A 587 7.11 8.55 -26.70
C TYR A 587 6.98 10.04 -27.00
N ALA A 588 8.00 10.84 -26.62
CA ALA A 588 7.99 12.27 -26.87
C ALA A 588 8.00 12.60 -28.38
N ASP A 589 8.66 11.77 -29.19
CA ASP A 589 8.71 11.92 -30.64
C ASP A 589 7.43 11.38 -31.31
N THR A 590 6.84 10.32 -30.77
CA THR A 590 5.53 9.80 -31.22
C THR A 590 4.42 10.85 -31.08
N ILE A 591 4.34 11.54 -29.93
CA ILE A 591 3.36 12.61 -29.73
C ILE A 591 3.58 13.75 -30.74
N LYS A 592 4.83 14.18 -30.94
CA LYS A 592 5.15 15.22 -31.92
C LYS A 592 4.74 14.81 -33.34
N GLY A 593 4.96 13.57 -33.73
CA GLY A 593 4.57 13.03 -35.03
C GLY A 593 3.04 12.98 -35.23
N LEU A 594 2.28 12.54 -34.22
CA LEU A 594 0.82 12.52 -34.28
C LEU A 594 0.21 13.92 -34.41
N LEU A 595 0.79 14.91 -33.73
CA LEU A 595 0.35 16.30 -33.83
C LEU A 595 0.65 16.93 -35.19
N ALA A 596 1.70 16.47 -35.89
CA ALA A 596 2.07 16.97 -37.21
C ALA A 596 1.10 16.52 -38.33
N ASN A 597 0.45 15.36 -38.16
CA ASN A 597 -0.45 14.76 -39.17
C ASN A 597 -1.94 15.15 -38.99
N CYS A 598 -2.28 15.97 -37.99
CA CYS A 598 -3.67 16.38 -37.74
C CYS A 598 -4.08 17.55 -38.64
N ALA A 599 -5.05 17.34 -39.55
CA ALA A 599 -5.75 18.42 -40.21
C ALA A 599 -6.70 19.11 -39.22
N ILE A 600 -6.71 20.43 -39.22
CA ILE A 600 -7.59 21.27 -38.39
C ILE A 600 -9.03 21.03 -38.86
N GLN A 601 -9.92 20.64 -37.95
CA GLN A 601 -11.36 20.74 -38.19
C GLN A 601 -11.93 21.86 -37.32
N GLU A 602 -12.43 22.90 -37.99
CA GLU A 602 -13.21 24.02 -37.45
C GLU A 602 -14.65 23.54 -37.10
N ASP A 603 -14.80 22.50 -36.30
CA ASP A 603 -16.13 21.92 -35.96
C ASP A 603 -16.68 22.43 -34.62
N LEU A 604 -16.19 23.58 -34.15
CA LEU A 604 -16.70 24.24 -32.93
C LEU A 604 -18.06 24.94 -33.14
N ASP A 605 -18.51 25.11 -34.39
CA ASP A 605 -19.71 25.90 -34.71
C ASP A 605 -21.01 25.11 -34.86
N SER A 606 -20.99 23.77 -34.95
CA SER A 606 -22.19 22.94 -35.11
C SER A 606 -22.80 22.41 -33.80
N ARG A 607 -22.20 22.73 -32.65
CA ARG A 607 -22.56 22.12 -31.35
C ARG A 607 -23.42 23.05 -30.49
N ASP A 608 -24.43 22.46 -29.87
CA ASP A 608 -25.45 23.15 -29.06
C ASP A 608 -24.81 24.01 -27.95
N ARG A 609 -24.99 25.34 -28.02
CA ARG A 609 -24.21 26.35 -27.26
C ARG A 609 -24.56 26.42 -25.77
N SER A 610 -25.52 25.62 -25.29
CA SER A 610 -26.11 25.74 -23.96
C SER A 610 -25.26 25.17 -22.82
N CYS A 611 -24.26 24.30 -23.08
CA CYS A 611 -23.53 23.57 -22.02
C CYS A 611 -21.99 23.52 -22.20
N VAL A 612 -21.36 24.65 -22.56
CA VAL A 612 -19.90 24.74 -22.74
C VAL A 612 -19.25 25.52 -21.60
N VAL A 613 -18.28 24.91 -20.90
CA VAL A 613 -17.55 25.51 -19.77
C VAL A 613 -16.16 25.98 -20.22
N PRO A 614 -15.75 27.23 -19.96
CA PRO A 614 -14.39 27.68 -20.23
C PRO A 614 -13.36 26.93 -19.36
N ALA A 615 -12.27 26.45 -19.97
CA ALA A 615 -11.21 25.72 -19.26
C ALA A 615 -10.63 26.50 -18.06
N GLU A 616 -10.58 27.84 -18.13
CA GLU A 616 -10.11 28.71 -17.04
C GLU A 616 -10.81 28.48 -15.70
N LYS A 617 -12.11 28.21 -15.73
CA LYS A 617 -12.89 28.00 -14.50
C LYS A 617 -12.45 26.76 -13.73
N THR A 618 -11.77 25.83 -14.41
CA THR A 618 -11.26 24.59 -13.82
C THR A 618 -9.84 24.73 -13.25
N ARG A 619 -9.14 25.86 -13.48
CA ARG A 619 -7.74 26.05 -13.08
C ARG A 619 -7.56 26.06 -11.55
N VAL A 620 -6.72 25.17 -11.03
CA VAL A 620 -6.32 25.10 -9.62
C VAL A 620 -4.83 25.35 -9.49
N GLU A 621 -4.43 26.10 -8.47
CA GLU A 621 -3.04 26.27 -8.09
C GLU A 621 -2.91 26.02 -6.59
N SER A 622 -1.96 25.17 -6.20
CA SER A 622 -1.61 24.88 -4.81
C SER A 622 -0.11 24.99 -4.62
N VAL A 623 0.33 25.32 -3.40
CA VAL A 623 1.73 25.41 -3.04
C VAL A 623 1.99 24.54 -1.82
N GLU A 624 2.87 23.56 -1.96
CA GLU A 624 3.23 22.62 -0.91
C GLU A 624 4.70 22.81 -0.50
N LEU A 625 4.96 22.88 0.80
CA LEU A 625 6.32 22.96 1.33
C LEU A 625 6.88 21.55 1.54
N VAL A 626 8.05 21.26 0.97
CA VAL A 626 8.75 20.00 1.20
C VAL A 626 9.36 19.99 2.60
N LEU A 627 8.82 19.14 3.46
CA LEU A 627 9.26 18.93 4.83
C LEU A 627 10.08 17.63 4.93
N PRO A 628 10.83 17.40 6.02
CA PRO A 628 11.57 16.15 6.23
C PRO A 628 10.78 14.84 6.00
N PRO A 629 9.50 14.68 6.43
CA PRO A 629 8.75 13.45 6.15
C PRO A 629 8.39 13.25 4.66
N HIS A 630 8.57 14.26 3.81
CA HIS A 630 8.28 14.22 2.38
C HIS A 630 9.50 13.79 1.56
N ALA A 631 10.65 13.59 2.20
CA ALA A 631 11.92 13.29 1.57
C ALA A 631 12.60 12.06 2.20
N ASN A 632 13.50 11.46 1.42
CA ASN A 632 14.36 10.40 1.91
C ASN A 632 15.44 10.95 2.87
N HIS A 633 16.24 10.06 3.47
CA HIS A 633 17.27 10.42 4.44
C HIS A 633 18.40 11.31 3.87
N GLN A 634 18.50 11.45 2.55
CA GLN A 634 19.41 12.38 1.86
C GLN A 634 18.77 13.74 1.55
N GLY A 635 17.50 13.94 1.92
CA GLY A 635 16.77 15.17 1.68
C GLY A 635 16.19 15.30 0.27
N ASN A 636 16.20 14.25 -0.56
CA ASN A 636 15.50 14.23 -1.85
C ASN A 636 14.03 13.85 -1.67
N THR A 637 13.13 14.60 -2.29
CA THR A 637 11.67 14.41 -2.17
C THR A 637 11.26 13.07 -2.78
N PHE A 638 10.42 12.30 -2.09
CA PHE A 638 9.86 11.06 -2.66
C PHE A 638 8.94 11.38 -3.83
N GLY A 639 9.12 10.69 -4.96
CA GLY A 639 8.27 10.86 -6.15
C GLY A 639 6.79 10.59 -5.84
N GLY A 640 6.52 9.61 -4.99
CA GLY A 640 5.20 9.26 -4.50
C GLY A 640 4.50 10.38 -3.75
N GLN A 641 5.25 11.20 -3.01
CA GLN A 641 4.67 12.34 -2.31
C GLN A 641 4.27 13.45 -3.28
N ILE A 642 5.07 13.68 -4.33
CA ILE A 642 4.74 14.63 -5.40
C ILE A 642 3.49 14.14 -6.15
N MET A 643 3.43 12.85 -6.50
CA MET A 643 2.26 12.25 -7.14
C MET A 643 0.99 12.39 -6.29
N ALA A 644 1.09 12.21 -4.97
CA ALA A 644 -0.05 12.39 -4.07
C ALA A 644 -0.59 13.83 -4.09
N TRP A 645 0.29 14.83 -4.08
CA TRP A 645 -0.14 16.22 -4.20
C TRP A 645 -0.72 16.55 -5.58
N MET A 646 -0.14 15.99 -6.65
CA MET A 646 -0.66 16.17 -8.01
C MET A 646 -2.07 15.64 -8.16
N GLU A 647 -2.35 14.44 -7.63
CA GLU A 647 -3.69 13.84 -7.67
C GLU A 647 -4.70 14.71 -6.91
N ASN A 648 -4.37 15.17 -5.71
CA ASN A 648 -5.24 16.05 -4.94
C ASN A 648 -5.63 17.32 -5.71
N VAL A 649 -4.66 17.98 -6.36
CA VAL A 649 -4.91 19.22 -7.12
C VAL A 649 -5.67 18.93 -8.41
N ALA A 650 -5.40 17.80 -9.07
CA ALA A 650 -6.11 17.35 -10.27
C ALA A 650 -7.57 17.02 -9.99
N THR A 651 -7.84 16.30 -8.90
CA THR A 651 -9.18 15.93 -8.44
C THR A 651 -10.02 17.18 -8.17
N ILE A 652 -9.44 18.23 -7.58
CA ILE A 652 -10.13 19.52 -7.39
C ILE A 652 -10.46 20.17 -8.75
N ALA A 653 -9.53 20.14 -9.72
CA ALA A 653 -9.77 20.70 -11.05
C ALA A 653 -10.89 19.95 -11.79
N ALA A 654 -10.91 18.62 -11.71
CA ALA A 654 -11.97 17.78 -12.25
C ALA A 654 -13.32 18.04 -11.57
N SER A 655 -13.35 18.15 -10.23
CA SER A 655 -14.56 18.47 -9.46
C SER A 655 -15.18 19.81 -9.86
N ARG A 656 -14.37 20.81 -10.25
CA ARG A 656 -14.88 22.11 -10.72
C ARG A 656 -15.65 22.01 -12.05
N LEU A 657 -15.35 21.02 -12.89
CA LEU A 657 -16.05 20.80 -14.15
C LEU A 657 -17.36 20.03 -13.92
N CYS A 658 -17.31 18.89 -13.22
CA CYS A 658 -18.46 18.02 -13.06
C CYS A 658 -19.39 18.39 -11.90
N ARG A 659 -18.97 19.30 -11.01
CA ARG A 659 -19.68 19.63 -9.75
C ARG A 659 -19.99 18.38 -8.90
N GLY A 660 -19.10 17.40 -8.95
CA GLY A 660 -19.25 16.11 -8.29
C GLY A 660 -17.91 15.53 -7.84
N HIS A 661 -17.91 14.21 -7.63
CA HIS A 661 -16.79 13.45 -7.08
C HIS A 661 -16.17 12.60 -8.19
N PRO A 662 -15.15 13.11 -8.90
CA PRO A 662 -14.50 12.38 -9.97
C PRO A 662 -13.63 11.25 -9.40
N THR A 663 -13.59 10.13 -10.11
CA THR A 663 -12.75 8.98 -9.79
C THR A 663 -11.61 8.90 -10.81
N LEU A 664 -10.36 8.81 -10.33
CA LEU A 664 -9.20 8.67 -11.20
C LEU A 664 -9.17 7.26 -11.81
N LYS A 665 -9.16 7.18 -13.15
CA LYS A 665 -9.14 5.90 -13.88
C LYS A 665 -7.78 5.58 -14.48
N ALA A 666 -7.05 6.58 -14.95
CA ALA A 666 -5.72 6.36 -15.51
C ALA A 666 -4.78 7.54 -15.28
N ILE A 667 -3.50 7.23 -15.15
CA ILE A 667 -2.40 8.20 -15.15
C ILE A 667 -1.50 7.85 -16.32
N GLU A 668 -1.19 8.82 -17.16
CA GLU A 668 -0.32 8.61 -18.30
C GLU A 668 1.16 8.65 -17.91
N MET A 669 2.00 8.02 -18.72
CA MET A 669 3.44 7.97 -18.52
C MET A 669 4.05 9.37 -18.46
N PHE A 670 4.85 9.60 -17.43
CA PHE A 670 5.57 10.87 -17.26
C PHE A 670 6.97 10.69 -16.67
N HIS A 671 7.79 11.73 -16.82
CA HIS A 671 9.18 11.76 -16.35
C HIS A 671 9.40 12.88 -15.33
N PHE A 672 10.19 12.59 -14.30
CA PHE A 672 10.76 13.62 -13.42
C PHE A 672 12.00 14.21 -14.09
N ARG A 673 11.92 15.51 -14.42
CA ARG A 673 12.96 16.27 -15.13
C ARG A 673 14.07 16.77 -14.23
N GLY A 674 13.81 16.92 -12.93
CA GLY A 674 14.79 17.43 -11.98
C GLY A 674 14.48 17.04 -10.53
N PRO A 675 15.49 17.05 -9.65
CA PRO A 675 15.33 16.70 -8.25
C PRO A 675 14.68 17.85 -7.45
N SER A 676 13.89 17.47 -6.45
CA SER A 676 13.31 18.36 -5.44
C SER A 676 13.90 18.00 -4.07
N GLN A 677 14.24 19.00 -3.24
CA GLN A 677 14.86 18.79 -1.93
C GLN A 677 14.02 19.33 -0.78
N VAL A 678 14.31 18.90 0.46
CA VAL A 678 13.72 19.48 1.66
C VAL A 678 13.95 21.00 1.70
N GLY A 679 12.88 21.73 1.97
CA GLY A 679 12.84 23.19 1.94
C GLY A 679 12.40 23.80 0.60
N ASP A 680 12.29 23.01 -0.47
CA ASP A 680 11.69 23.46 -1.72
C ASP A 680 10.18 23.69 -1.53
N ARG A 681 9.63 24.65 -2.29
CA ARG A 681 8.19 24.90 -2.41
C ARG A 681 7.75 24.44 -3.78
N LEU A 682 6.83 23.48 -3.81
CA LEU A 682 6.27 22.93 -5.04
C LEU A 682 4.98 23.66 -5.37
N VAL A 683 4.95 24.37 -6.50
CA VAL A 683 3.75 24.96 -7.09
C VAL A 683 3.15 23.93 -8.03
N LEU A 684 1.95 23.48 -7.70
CA LEU A 684 1.17 22.55 -8.52
C LEU A 684 0.09 23.33 -9.24
N LYS A 685 0.12 23.33 -10.57
CA LYS A 685 -0.88 23.98 -11.43
C LYS A 685 -1.65 22.91 -12.18
N ALA A 686 -2.95 22.78 -11.93
CA ALA A 686 -3.82 21.84 -12.61
C ALA A 686 -4.93 22.55 -13.41
N ILE A 687 -5.32 21.97 -14.53
CA ILE A 687 -6.42 22.46 -15.37
C ILE A 687 -6.93 21.31 -16.25
N VAL A 688 -8.24 21.32 -16.54
CA VAL A 688 -8.81 20.31 -17.43
C VAL A 688 -8.45 20.67 -18.88
N ASN A 689 -7.76 19.76 -19.57
CA ASN A 689 -7.28 19.96 -20.94
C ASN A 689 -8.38 19.69 -21.97
N ASN A 690 -9.12 18.59 -21.79
CA ASN A 690 -10.22 18.20 -22.66
C ASN A 690 -11.25 17.35 -21.88
N ALA A 691 -12.52 17.44 -22.28
CA ALA A 691 -13.61 16.60 -21.79
C ALA A 691 -14.21 15.82 -22.96
N PHE A 692 -14.20 14.50 -22.81
CA PHE A 692 -14.90 13.56 -23.66
C PHE A 692 -16.28 13.23 -23.08
N LYS A 693 -17.07 12.42 -23.78
CA LYS A 693 -18.46 12.08 -23.41
C LYS A 693 -18.64 11.67 -21.94
N HIS A 694 -17.79 10.75 -21.44
CA HIS A 694 -17.85 10.20 -20.07
C HIS A 694 -16.53 10.33 -19.29
N SER A 695 -15.50 10.97 -19.86
CA SER A 695 -14.18 11.09 -19.22
C SER A 695 -13.57 12.45 -19.48
N MET A 696 -12.69 12.91 -18.59
CA MET A 696 -11.95 14.16 -18.76
C MET A 696 -10.47 13.95 -18.49
N GLU A 697 -9.63 14.68 -19.22
CA GLU A 697 -8.19 14.70 -19.00
C GLU A 697 -7.79 15.99 -18.25
N VAL A 698 -7.10 15.83 -17.13
CA VAL A 698 -6.54 16.93 -16.33
C VAL A 698 -5.02 16.92 -16.45
N GLY A 699 -4.46 18.05 -16.89
CA GLY A 699 -3.01 18.27 -16.89
C GLY A 699 -2.57 18.90 -15.58
N VAL A 700 -1.50 18.39 -14.98
CA VAL A 700 -0.85 18.97 -13.79
C VAL A 700 0.61 19.25 -14.09
N CYS A 701 1.06 20.47 -13.83
CA CYS A 701 2.46 20.89 -13.92
C CYS A 701 2.99 21.22 -12.53
N VAL A 702 4.17 20.69 -12.18
CA VAL A 702 4.84 20.90 -10.89
C VAL A 702 6.12 21.70 -11.10
N GLU A 703 6.20 22.86 -10.45
CA GLU A 703 7.36 23.75 -10.46
C GLU A 703 7.94 23.86 -9.03
N ALA A 704 9.26 23.79 -8.87
CA ALA A 704 9.95 23.97 -7.59
C ALA A 704 10.71 25.29 -7.53
N TYR A 705 10.69 25.95 -6.37
CA TYR A 705 11.53 27.11 -6.05
C TYR A 705 11.91 27.12 -4.56
N ARG A 706 13.05 27.72 -4.21
CA ARG A 706 13.56 27.70 -2.82
C ARG A 706 13.35 29.03 -2.10
N GLN A 707 13.48 30.16 -2.81
CA GLN A 707 13.26 31.51 -2.29
C GLN A 707 12.26 32.26 -3.16
N GLU A 708 11.42 33.10 -2.55
CA GLU A 708 10.40 33.89 -3.30
C GLU A 708 11.01 34.87 -4.32
N ALA A 709 12.28 35.25 -4.13
CA ALA A 709 13.02 36.13 -5.04
C ALA A 709 13.62 35.41 -6.27
N GLU A 710 13.51 34.08 -6.35
CA GLU A 710 14.08 33.29 -7.44
C GLU A 710 13.25 33.46 -8.72
N THR A 711 13.83 34.07 -9.76
CA THR A 711 13.13 34.40 -11.02
C THR A 711 12.83 33.18 -11.90
N HIS A 712 13.58 32.09 -11.73
CA HIS A 712 13.46 30.89 -12.57
C HIS A 712 13.00 29.70 -11.74
N ARG A 713 11.77 29.25 -11.98
CA ARG A 713 11.22 28.05 -11.33
C ARG A 713 11.69 26.80 -12.05
N ARG A 714 12.08 25.77 -11.31
CA ARG A 714 12.53 24.48 -11.87
C ARG A 714 11.32 23.61 -12.18
N HIS A 715 11.10 23.27 -13.45
CA HIS A 715 10.03 22.35 -13.83
C HIS A 715 10.41 20.92 -13.40
N ILE A 716 9.68 20.36 -12.43
CA ILE A 716 9.94 19.04 -11.87
C ILE A 716 9.30 17.97 -12.75
N ASN A 717 7.99 18.05 -12.98
CA ASN A 717 7.29 17.13 -13.87
C ASN A 717 5.95 17.71 -14.33
N SER A 718 5.45 17.16 -15.43
CA SER A 718 4.07 17.35 -15.88
C SER A 718 3.44 15.97 -16.06
N ALA A 719 2.22 15.76 -15.56
CA ALA A 719 1.47 14.53 -15.78
C ALA A 719 0.05 14.81 -16.24
N PHE A 720 -0.53 13.82 -16.90
CA PHE A 720 -1.89 13.86 -17.43
C PHE A 720 -2.69 12.74 -16.78
N MET A 721 -3.85 13.09 -16.24
CA MET A 721 -4.69 12.22 -15.42
C MET A 721 -6.09 12.15 -16.02
N THR A 722 -6.60 10.94 -16.25
CA THR A 722 -7.94 10.73 -16.79
C THR A 722 -8.92 10.39 -15.67
N PHE A 723 -9.97 11.21 -15.55
CA PHE A 723 -11.03 11.05 -14.57
C PHE A 723 -12.34 10.66 -15.23
N VAL A 724 -13.14 9.86 -14.52
CA VAL A 724 -14.52 9.51 -14.87
C VAL A 724 -15.42 9.92 -13.71
N VAL A 725 -16.65 10.33 -14.01
CA VAL A 725 -17.65 10.65 -12.99
C VAL A 725 -18.69 9.54 -13.04
N LEU A 726 -18.90 8.89 -11.90
CA LEU A 726 -19.90 7.86 -11.73
C LEU A 726 -21.10 8.49 -11.00
N ASP A 727 -22.31 8.13 -11.41
CA ASP A 727 -23.54 8.49 -10.72
C ASP A 727 -23.80 7.59 -9.49
N ALA A 728 -24.97 7.71 -8.86
CA ALA A 728 -25.33 6.93 -7.67
C ALA A 728 -25.51 5.42 -7.96
N ASP A 729 -25.73 5.05 -9.22
CA ASP A 729 -25.92 3.69 -9.70
C ASP A 729 -24.65 3.13 -10.37
N ASP A 730 -23.49 3.77 -10.12
CA ASP A 730 -22.17 3.44 -10.68
C ASP A 730 -22.07 3.57 -12.22
N GLN A 731 -22.97 4.31 -12.86
CA GLN A 731 -22.96 4.53 -14.30
C GLN A 731 -22.18 5.80 -14.71
N PRO A 732 -21.49 5.82 -15.87
CA PRO A 732 -20.70 6.97 -16.29
C PRO A 732 -21.56 8.19 -16.68
N GLN A 733 -21.48 9.26 -15.89
CA GLN A 733 -22.22 10.50 -16.15
C GLN A 733 -21.67 11.23 -17.38
N MET A 734 -22.58 11.81 -18.19
CA MET A 734 -22.19 12.69 -19.29
C MET A 734 -21.58 14.00 -18.78
N LEU A 735 -20.42 14.38 -19.33
CA LEU A 735 -19.68 15.57 -18.92
C LEU A 735 -19.97 16.78 -19.81
N PRO A 736 -19.92 18.01 -19.25
CA PRO A 736 -20.03 19.23 -20.05
C PRO A 736 -18.77 19.43 -20.91
N TRP A 737 -18.96 19.99 -22.10
CA TRP A 737 -17.87 20.25 -23.03
C TRP A 737 -16.99 21.41 -22.58
N ILE A 738 -15.69 21.33 -22.87
CA ILE A 738 -14.73 22.38 -22.53
C ILE A 738 -14.46 23.27 -23.74
N ARG A 739 -14.52 24.59 -23.54
CA ARG A 739 -13.99 25.56 -24.50
C ARG A 739 -12.50 25.80 -24.19
N PRO A 740 -11.57 25.45 -25.10
CA PRO A 740 -10.16 25.76 -24.92
C PRO A 740 -9.90 27.26 -24.99
N GLN A 741 -8.86 27.73 -24.30
CA GLN A 741 -8.35 29.09 -24.46
C GLN A 741 -7.56 29.20 -25.78
N PRO A 742 -7.59 30.37 -26.45
CA PRO A 742 -6.75 30.62 -27.63
C PRO A 742 -5.25 30.37 -27.34
N GLY A 743 -4.54 29.76 -28.29
CA GLY A 743 -3.10 29.49 -28.18
C GLY A 743 -2.76 28.23 -27.35
N GLU A 744 -2.26 28.41 -26.13
CA GLU A 744 -1.82 27.30 -25.26
C GLU A 744 -2.97 26.38 -24.83
N GLY A 745 -4.22 26.87 -24.78
CA GLY A 745 -5.40 26.03 -24.50
C GLY A 745 -5.73 25.08 -25.64
N GLU A 746 -5.77 25.57 -26.89
CA GLU A 746 -6.00 24.77 -28.08
C GLU A 746 -4.91 23.72 -28.31
N ARG A 747 -3.66 24.08 -28.01
CA ARG A 747 -2.56 23.11 -28.00
C ARG A 747 -2.85 21.97 -27.03
N ARG A 748 -3.15 22.27 -25.76
CA ARG A 748 -3.45 21.24 -24.74
C ARG A 748 -4.66 20.38 -25.11
N TYR A 749 -5.69 20.98 -25.69
CA TYR A 749 -6.87 20.28 -26.19
C TYR A 749 -6.52 19.25 -27.27
N ARG A 750 -5.70 19.64 -28.26
CA ARG A 750 -5.22 18.74 -29.33
C ARG A 750 -4.33 17.62 -28.79
N GLU A 751 -3.39 17.98 -27.92
CA GLU A 751 -2.52 16.99 -27.30
C GLU A 751 -3.31 15.97 -26.48
N ALA A 752 -4.39 16.38 -25.81
CA ALA A 752 -5.26 15.47 -25.05
C ALA A 752 -5.97 14.44 -25.96
N SER A 753 -6.43 14.86 -27.14
CA SER A 753 -7.00 13.93 -28.13
C SER A 753 -5.94 12.96 -28.68
N ALA A 754 -4.72 13.43 -28.94
CA ALA A 754 -3.61 12.59 -29.37
C ALA A 754 -3.20 11.59 -28.28
N ARG A 755 -3.14 12.02 -27.01
CA ARG A 755 -2.84 11.16 -25.86
C ARG A 755 -3.92 10.09 -25.65
N LYS A 756 -5.20 10.44 -25.83
CA LYS A 756 -6.30 9.46 -25.86
C LYS A 756 -6.12 8.41 -26.97
N LYS A 757 -5.73 8.81 -28.18
CA LYS A 757 -5.42 7.85 -29.26
C LYS A 757 -4.30 6.90 -28.85
N ILE A 758 -3.16 7.43 -28.39
CA ILE A 758 -2.01 6.61 -27.96
C ILE A 758 -2.40 5.64 -26.84
N ARG A 759 -3.25 6.07 -25.91
CA ARG A 759 -3.76 5.23 -24.83
C ARG A 759 -4.62 4.09 -25.34
N LEU A 760 -5.51 4.34 -26.31
CA LEU A 760 -6.34 3.30 -26.94
C LEU A 760 -5.46 2.31 -27.73
N ASP A 761 -4.51 2.81 -28.52
CA ASP A 761 -3.55 1.98 -29.27
C ASP A 761 -2.75 1.08 -28.32
N ARG A 762 -2.26 1.63 -27.20
CA ARG A 762 -1.48 0.89 -26.19
C ARG A 762 -2.29 -0.12 -25.42
N LYS A 763 -3.50 0.23 -24.98
CA LYS A 763 -4.42 -0.69 -24.28
C LYS A 763 -4.64 -1.94 -25.13
N TYR A 764 -4.84 -1.74 -26.43
CA TYR A 764 -5.01 -2.82 -27.40
C TYR A 764 -3.72 -3.60 -27.69
N ILE A 765 -2.56 -2.93 -27.88
CA ILE A 765 -1.29 -3.63 -28.11
C ILE A 765 -0.90 -4.50 -26.90
N VAL A 766 -1.23 -4.07 -25.68
CA VAL A 766 -0.97 -4.82 -24.44
C VAL A 766 -1.91 -6.02 -24.29
N SER A 767 -3.18 -5.93 -24.73
CA SER A 767 -4.10 -7.08 -24.73
C SER A 767 -3.73 -8.14 -25.78
N CYS A 768 -3.24 -7.73 -26.97
CA CYS A 768 -2.87 -8.66 -28.03
C CYS A 768 -1.61 -9.49 -27.74
N LYS A 769 -0.64 -9.00 -26.96
CA LYS A 769 0.60 -9.75 -26.63
C LYS A 769 0.39 -10.98 -25.75
N GLN A 770 -0.84 -11.22 -25.26
CA GLN A 770 -1.19 -12.44 -24.52
C GLN A 770 -1.77 -13.56 -25.39
N ALA A 771 -2.00 -13.33 -26.68
CA ALA A 771 -2.55 -14.31 -27.61
C ALA A 771 -1.60 -14.55 -28.79
N GLU A 772 -0.46 -15.21 -28.54
CA GLU A 772 0.43 -15.75 -29.59
C GLU A 772 -0.17 -17.04 -30.19
N MET A 773 -1.31 -16.93 -30.87
CA MET A 773 -1.79 -17.91 -31.84
C MET A 773 -2.18 -17.20 -33.13
N PRO A 774 -1.88 -17.76 -34.33
CA PRO A 774 -2.37 -17.20 -35.59
C PRO A 774 -3.89 -17.16 -35.58
N LEU A 775 -4.47 -16.03 -36.02
CA LEU A 775 -5.92 -15.80 -35.99
C LEU A 775 -6.64 -16.50 -37.15
N SER A 776 -5.89 -16.80 -38.22
CA SER A 776 -6.38 -17.55 -39.37
C SER A 776 -6.55 -19.04 -39.06
N VAL A 777 -7.65 -19.62 -39.53
CA VAL A 777 -7.95 -21.04 -39.35
C VAL A 777 -7.58 -21.80 -40.63
N PRO A 778 -6.87 -22.94 -40.54
CA PRO A 778 -6.59 -23.79 -41.70
C PRO A 778 -7.88 -24.20 -42.40
N TRP A 779 -7.97 -23.92 -43.70
CA TRP A 779 -9.07 -24.36 -44.53
C TRP A 779 -8.84 -25.79 -45.00
N ASP A 780 -9.74 -26.70 -44.61
CA ASP A 780 -9.80 -28.10 -45.03
C ASP A 780 -11.26 -28.40 -45.43
N PRO A 781 -11.52 -29.01 -46.61
CA PRO A 781 -12.85 -29.47 -47.01
C PRO A 781 -13.57 -30.30 -45.92
N SER A 782 -12.83 -31.05 -45.10
CA SER A 782 -13.37 -31.87 -44.00
C SER A 782 -14.01 -31.03 -42.88
N ASN A 783 -13.60 -29.77 -42.72
CA ASN A 783 -14.04 -28.85 -41.66
C ASN A 783 -14.95 -27.72 -42.17
N GLN A 784 -15.32 -27.73 -43.46
CA GLN A 784 -16.10 -26.68 -44.13
C GLN A 784 -17.37 -26.29 -43.34
N VAL A 785 -18.20 -27.27 -42.97
CA VAL A 785 -19.49 -27.04 -42.28
C VAL A 785 -19.29 -26.39 -40.91
N TYR A 786 -18.24 -26.80 -40.20
CA TYR A 786 -17.90 -26.23 -38.91
C TYR A 786 -17.43 -24.77 -39.04
N LEU A 787 -16.56 -24.49 -40.02
CA LEU A 787 -15.99 -23.16 -40.23
C LEU A 787 -17.04 -22.15 -40.69
N SER A 788 -17.95 -22.53 -41.58
CA SER A 788 -19.03 -21.62 -42.03
C SER A 788 -20.03 -21.32 -40.92
N TYR A 789 -20.45 -22.34 -40.15
CA TYR A 789 -21.30 -22.14 -38.98
C TYR A 789 -20.61 -21.27 -37.91
N ASN A 790 -19.34 -21.53 -37.62
CA ASN A 790 -18.57 -20.78 -36.65
C ASN A 790 -18.38 -19.31 -37.08
N ASN A 791 -18.15 -19.05 -38.37
CA ASN A 791 -18.02 -17.70 -38.92
C ASN A 791 -19.29 -16.86 -38.68
N VAL A 792 -20.45 -17.41 -39.07
CA VAL A 792 -21.75 -16.74 -38.86
C VAL A 792 -22.09 -16.62 -37.38
N SER A 793 -21.86 -17.66 -36.60
CA SER A 793 -22.10 -17.66 -35.14
C SER A 793 -21.24 -16.62 -34.43
N SER A 794 -19.96 -16.49 -34.81
CA SER A 794 -19.05 -15.49 -34.25
C SER A 794 -19.54 -14.06 -34.48
N LEU A 795 -20.04 -13.77 -35.69
CA LEU A 795 -20.63 -12.47 -35.99
C LEU A 795 -21.93 -12.24 -35.22
N LYS A 796 -22.84 -13.24 -35.15
CA LYS A 796 -24.07 -13.14 -34.35
C LYS A 796 -23.78 -12.91 -32.86
N MET A 797 -22.77 -13.59 -32.31
CA MET A 797 -22.31 -13.39 -30.93
C MET A 797 -21.73 -11.98 -30.70
N LEU A 798 -21.06 -11.39 -31.70
CA LEU A 798 -20.57 -10.02 -31.62
C LEU A 798 -21.72 -8.99 -31.66
N VAL A 799 -22.74 -9.25 -32.47
CA VAL A 799 -23.94 -8.40 -32.58
C VAL A 799 -24.77 -8.44 -31.30
N ALA A 800 -24.91 -9.61 -30.67
CA ALA A 800 -25.74 -9.81 -29.47
C ALA A 800 -25.15 -9.26 -28.16
N LYS A 801 -24.04 -8.51 -28.21
CA LYS A 801 -23.43 -7.91 -27.01
C LYS A 801 -24.17 -6.65 -26.60
N ASP A 802 -24.37 -6.45 -25.30
CA ASP A 802 -25.21 -5.37 -24.78
C ASP A 802 -24.44 -4.05 -24.47
N ASP A 803 -23.10 -4.09 -24.41
CA ASP A 803 -22.25 -2.98 -23.93
C ASP A 803 -21.77 -2.01 -25.02
N TRP A 804 -22.48 -1.86 -26.13
CA TRP A 804 -22.07 -0.95 -27.21
C TRP A 804 -22.21 0.52 -26.83
N VAL A 805 -21.10 1.27 -26.88
CA VAL A 805 -21.09 2.70 -26.58
C VAL A 805 -21.06 3.51 -27.86
N LEU A 806 -22.06 4.39 -28.05
CA LEU A 806 -22.06 5.37 -29.15
C LEU A 806 -20.89 6.36 -28.97
N SER A 807 -19.89 6.24 -29.83
CA SER A 807 -18.66 7.06 -29.80
C SER A 807 -18.85 8.38 -30.56
N SER A 808 -19.43 8.34 -31.76
CA SER A 808 -19.62 9.53 -32.60
C SER A 808 -20.70 9.34 -33.67
N GLU A 809 -21.41 10.41 -34.01
CA GLU A 809 -22.43 10.44 -35.08
C GLU A 809 -22.13 11.60 -36.02
N ILE A 810 -21.93 11.30 -37.31
CA ILE A 810 -21.61 12.30 -38.34
C ILE A 810 -22.37 11.93 -39.61
N SER A 811 -23.09 12.91 -40.19
CA SER A 811 -23.81 12.74 -41.48
C SER A 811 -24.71 11.50 -41.55
N GLN A 812 -25.54 11.25 -40.53
CA GLN A 812 -26.46 10.10 -40.45
C GLN A 812 -25.79 8.71 -40.36
N VAL A 813 -24.47 8.66 -40.18
CA VAL A 813 -23.73 7.42 -39.86
C VAL A 813 -23.34 7.45 -38.37
N ARG A 814 -23.66 6.39 -37.65
CA ARG A 814 -23.36 6.22 -36.22
C ARG A 814 -22.22 5.23 -36.03
N LEU A 815 -21.20 5.60 -35.25
CA LEU A 815 -20.07 4.76 -34.87
C LEU A 815 -20.20 4.36 -33.41
N TYR A 816 -20.26 3.06 -33.17
CA TYR A 816 -20.24 2.47 -31.84
C TYR A 816 -18.94 1.72 -31.62
N THR A 817 -18.50 1.70 -30.38
CA THR A 817 -17.27 1.04 -29.95
C THR A 817 -17.55 0.18 -28.73
N LEU A 818 -16.94 -0.98 -28.70
CA LEU A 818 -17.00 -1.94 -27.60
C LEU A 818 -15.56 -2.28 -27.19
N GLU A 819 -15.22 -1.97 -25.94
CA GLU A 819 -13.90 -2.25 -25.37
C GLU A 819 -13.99 -3.47 -24.44
N GLU A 820 -13.41 -4.59 -24.84
CA GLU A 820 -13.24 -5.78 -24.00
C GLU A 820 -11.77 -5.97 -23.60
N ASP A 821 -11.52 -6.79 -22.58
CA ASP A 821 -10.16 -7.03 -22.06
C ASP A 821 -9.19 -7.58 -23.13
N THR A 822 -9.71 -8.24 -24.16
CA THR A 822 -8.93 -8.93 -25.20
C THR A 822 -9.05 -8.32 -26.59
N PHE A 823 -10.17 -7.67 -26.94
CA PHE A 823 -10.43 -7.15 -28.27
C PHE A 823 -11.08 -5.76 -28.26
N PHE A 824 -10.73 -4.94 -29.26
CA PHE A 824 -11.44 -3.70 -29.57
C PHE A 824 -12.36 -3.97 -30.76
N SER A 825 -13.66 -3.78 -30.57
CA SER A 825 -14.66 -3.97 -31.62
C SER A 825 -15.35 -2.65 -31.92
N PHE A 826 -15.66 -2.42 -33.18
CA PHE A 826 -16.45 -1.27 -33.60
C PHE A 826 -17.53 -1.71 -34.56
N HIS A 827 -18.63 -0.94 -34.60
CA HIS A 827 -19.60 -1.08 -35.66
C HIS A 827 -20.12 0.27 -36.15
N LEU A 828 -20.45 0.30 -37.43
CA LEU A 828 -20.98 1.46 -38.12
C LEU A 828 -22.41 1.16 -38.55
N GLU A 829 -23.31 2.10 -38.31
CA GLU A 829 -24.73 1.99 -38.59
C GLU A 829 -25.19 3.15 -39.48
N MET A 830 -25.94 2.83 -40.54
CA MET A 830 -26.66 3.80 -41.37
C MET A 830 -28.00 3.23 -41.84
N VAL A 831 -28.91 4.09 -42.28
CA VAL A 831 -30.22 3.71 -42.81
C VAL A 831 -30.31 4.16 -44.27
N VAL A 832 -30.66 3.23 -45.17
CA VAL A 832 -30.68 3.47 -46.63
C VAL A 832 -32.04 3.05 -47.21
N HIS A 833 -32.51 3.81 -48.20
CA HIS A 833 -33.81 3.59 -48.88
C HIS A 833 -33.71 2.55 -50.02
N VAL A 834 -33.36 1.31 -49.67
CA VAL A 834 -33.26 0.14 -50.56
C VAL A 834 -33.88 -1.08 -49.86
N ASP A 835 -34.47 -2.02 -50.60
CA ASP A 835 -34.98 -3.27 -50.03
C ASP A 835 -33.84 -4.15 -49.45
N ALA A 836 -34.11 -4.80 -48.32
CA ALA A 836 -33.09 -5.55 -47.59
C ALA A 836 -32.53 -6.74 -48.38
N ALA A 837 -33.34 -7.39 -49.23
CA ALA A 837 -32.87 -8.49 -50.07
C ALA A 837 -31.97 -7.98 -51.21
N GLN A 838 -32.31 -6.81 -51.78
CA GLN A 838 -31.47 -6.17 -52.80
C GLN A 838 -30.13 -5.68 -52.22
N ALA A 839 -30.16 -5.04 -51.04
CA ALA A 839 -28.94 -4.64 -50.34
C ALA A 839 -28.06 -5.85 -49.98
N PHE A 840 -28.66 -6.97 -49.59
CA PHE A 840 -27.95 -8.22 -49.33
C PHE A 840 -27.26 -8.76 -50.57
N LEU A 841 -27.94 -8.81 -51.72
CA LEU A 841 -27.34 -9.29 -52.97
C LEU A 841 -26.16 -8.41 -53.40
N LEU A 842 -26.34 -7.08 -53.40
CA LEU A 842 -25.30 -6.13 -53.80
C LEU A 842 -24.06 -6.17 -52.89
N LEU A 843 -24.25 -6.29 -51.57
CA LEU A 843 -23.15 -6.36 -50.61
C LEU A 843 -22.52 -7.75 -50.49
N SER A 844 -23.23 -8.81 -50.89
CA SER A 844 -22.71 -10.19 -50.87
C SER A 844 -21.67 -10.44 -51.95
N ASP A 845 -21.69 -9.69 -53.06
CA ASP A 845 -20.65 -9.79 -54.09
C ASP A 845 -19.45 -8.91 -53.76
N LEU A 846 -18.45 -9.50 -53.09
CA LEU A 846 -17.23 -8.79 -52.71
C LEU A 846 -16.41 -8.30 -53.91
N ARG A 847 -16.65 -8.79 -55.15
CA ARG A 847 -15.95 -8.30 -56.35
C ARG A 847 -16.33 -6.87 -56.70
N ARG A 848 -17.51 -6.42 -56.27
CA ARG A 848 -18.01 -5.05 -56.44
C ARG A 848 -17.56 -4.10 -55.33
N ARG A 849 -16.91 -4.64 -54.29
CA ARG A 849 -16.42 -3.86 -53.15
C ARG A 849 -15.47 -2.71 -53.52
N PRO A 850 -14.54 -2.86 -54.50
CA PRO A 850 -13.66 -1.78 -54.94
C PRO A 850 -14.39 -0.58 -55.59
N GLU A 851 -15.65 -0.74 -56.01
CA GLU A 851 -16.43 0.35 -56.64
C GLU A 851 -16.69 1.51 -55.66
N TRP A 852 -16.69 1.23 -54.34
CA TRP A 852 -17.01 2.22 -53.31
C TRP A 852 -16.08 2.21 -52.08
N ASP A 853 -15.35 1.12 -51.83
CA ASP A 853 -14.41 1.02 -50.71
C ASP A 853 -12.96 1.20 -51.18
N LYS A 854 -12.38 2.36 -50.87
CA LYS A 854 -11.02 2.74 -51.29
C LYS A 854 -9.91 1.86 -50.69
N HIS A 855 -10.24 1.08 -49.66
CA HIS A 855 -9.31 0.14 -49.01
C HIS A 855 -9.25 -1.23 -49.71
N TYR A 856 -10.05 -1.44 -50.75
CA TYR A 856 -10.04 -2.66 -51.57
C TYR A 856 -9.51 -2.31 -52.97
N ARG A 857 -8.26 -2.68 -53.27
CA ARG A 857 -7.64 -2.42 -54.58
C ARG A 857 -8.11 -3.44 -55.64
N SER A 858 -8.16 -4.71 -55.28
CA SER A 858 -8.68 -5.79 -56.12
C SER A 858 -9.20 -6.94 -55.27
N VAL A 859 -10.20 -7.65 -55.78
CA VAL A 859 -10.83 -8.80 -55.13
C VAL A 859 -10.99 -9.92 -56.16
N GLU A 860 -10.34 -11.05 -55.92
CA GLU A 860 -10.38 -12.24 -56.77
C GLU A 860 -11.09 -13.38 -56.05
N LEU A 861 -11.99 -14.09 -56.74
CA LEU A 861 -12.63 -15.29 -56.21
C LEU A 861 -11.66 -16.47 -56.35
N VAL A 862 -11.21 -17.02 -55.22
CA VAL A 862 -10.25 -18.14 -55.19
C VAL A 862 -10.98 -19.46 -55.33
N GLN A 863 -12.02 -19.67 -54.52
CA GLN A 863 -12.77 -20.91 -54.49
C GLN A 863 -14.23 -20.64 -54.13
N GLN A 864 -15.16 -21.12 -54.96
CA GLN A 864 -16.57 -21.24 -54.58
C GLN A 864 -16.73 -22.53 -53.77
N VAL A 865 -17.19 -22.42 -52.52
CA VAL A 865 -17.24 -23.54 -51.58
C VAL A 865 -18.61 -24.22 -51.63
N ASP A 866 -19.68 -23.43 -51.53
CA ASP A 866 -21.07 -23.85 -51.77
C ASP A 866 -21.92 -22.64 -52.23
N GLU A 867 -23.24 -22.74 -52.23
CA GLU A 867 -24.11 -21.63 -52.61
C GLU A 867 -24.08 -20.46 -51.63
N ASP A 868 -23.66 -20.68 -50.39
CA ASP A 868 -23.71 -19.68 -49.32
C ASP A 868 -22.32 -19.28 -48.79
N ASP A 869 -21.25 -19.95 -49.21
CA ASP A 869 -19.89 -19.76 -48.73
C ASP A 869 -18.90 -19.67 -49.92
N ALA A 870 -18.03 -18.65 -49.90
CA ALA A 870 -17.00 -18.46 -50.93
C ALA A 870 -15.71 -17.87 -50.34
N ILE A 871 -14.56 -18.19 -50.94
CA ILE A 871 -13.25 -17.69 -50.51
C ILE A 871 -12.70 -16.69 -51.52
N TYR A 872 -12.32 -15.52 -51.02
CA TYR A 872 -11.78 -14.41 -51.81
C TYR A 872 -10.35 -14.07 -51.40
N HIS A 873 -9.56 -13.66 -52.39
CA HIS A 873 -8.26 -13.04 -52.19
C HIS A 873 -8.40 -11.54 -52.43
N VAL A 874 -8.08 -10.74 -51.41
CA VAL A 874 -8.26 -9.29 -51.40
C VAL A 874 -6.92 -8.60 -51.25
N ILE A 875 -6.64 -7.63 -52.11
CA ILE A 875 -5.44 -6.78 -52.01
C ILE A 875 -5.85 -5.39 -51.53
N SER A 876 -5.18 -4.91 -50.47
CA SER A 876 -5.37 -3.60 -49.88
C SER A 876 -4.17 -2.68 -50.16
N PRO A 877 -4.37 -1.38 -50.40
CA PRO A 877 -3.28 -0.42 -50.54
C PRO A 877 -2.48 -0.25 -49.24
N VAL A 878 -1.29 0.35 -49.35
CA VAL A 878 -0.38 0.57 -48.20
C VAL A 878 -1.04 1.49 -47.17
N LEU A 879 -1.27 0.99 -45.96
CA LEU A 879 -1.76 1.78 -44.81
C LEU A 879 -0.57 2.28 -43.98
N GLY A 880 -0.43 3.61 -43.83
CA GLY A 880 0.55 4.21 -42.92
C GLY A 880 2.00 4.20 -43.41
N SER A 881 2.95 3.87 -42.52
CA SER A 881 4.41 3.94 -42.78
C SER A 881 5.01 2.65 -43.35
N ASP A 882 4.19 1.67 -43.71
CA ASP A 882 4.66 0.38 -44.23
C ASP A 882 5.14 0.51 -45.68
N THR A 883 6.07 -0.36 -46.09
CA THR A 883 6.66 -0.32 -47.44
C THR A 883 6.03 -1.30 -48.42
N LYS A 884 5.11 -2.19 -47.98
CA LYS A 884 4.49 -3.25 -48.79
C LYS A 884 2.95 -3.22 -48.72
N PRO A 885 2.23 -3.55 -49.81
CA PRO A 885 0.78 -3.74 -49.81
C PRO A 885 0.36 -4.98 -49.00
N GLN A 886 -0.86 -4.97 -48.47
CA GLN A 886 -1.41 -6.07 -47.66
C GLN A 886 -2.32 -6.98 -48.49
N ASP A 887 -2.29 -8.29 -48.23
CA ASP A 887 -3.17 -9.27 -48.86
C ASP A 887 -3.95 -10.11 -47.83
N PHE A 888 -5.23 -10.37 -48.10
CA PHE A 888 -6.13 -11.11 -47.23
C PHE A 888 -6.73 -12.31 -47.99
N VAL A 889 -6.82 -13.46 -47.32
CA VAL A 889 -7.64 -14.60 -47.79
C VAL A 889 -8.84 -14.72 -46.86
N ILE A 890 -10.04 -14.44 -47.37
CA ILE A 890 -11.25 -14.26 -46.58
C ILE A 890 -12.31 -15.28 -47.00
N LEU A 891 -12.82 -16.05 -46.05
CA LEU A 891 -14.06 -16.81 -46.17
C LEU A 891 -15.25 -15.87 -45.93
N ALA A 892 -16.11 -15.74 -46.94
CA ALA A 892 -17.35 -15.01 -46.88
C ALA A 892 -18.53 -15.99 -46.78
N SER A 893 -19.28 -15.91 -45.67
CA SER A 893 -20.44 -16.74 -45.38
C SER A 893 -21.71 -15.91 -45.36
N ARG A 894 -22.63 -16.16 -46.30
CA ARG A 894 -23.89 -15.45 -46.45
C ARG A 894 -25.05 -16.28 -45.91
N ARG A 895 -25.98 -15.67 -45.16
CA ARG A 895 -27.19 -16.33 -44.63
C ARG A 895 -28.39 -15.41 -44.74
N LYS A 896 -29.50 -15.97 -45.26
CA LYS A 896 -30.81 -15.32 -45.32
C LYS A 896 -31.51 -15.46 -43.95
N PRO A 897 -32.43 -14.54 -43.58
CA PRO A 897 -33.17 -14.61 -42.31
C PRO A 897 -34.09 -15.84 -42.26
N CYS A 898 -34.21 -16.44 -41.08
CA CYS A 898 -35.13 -17.56 -40.84
C CYS A 898 -36.55 -17.06 -40.48
N ASP A 899 -36.64 -15.96 -39.73
CA ASP A 899 -37.88 -15.31 -39.33
C ASP A 899 -37.90 -13.82 -39.71
N ASN A 900 -39.09 -13.19 -39.72
CA ASN A 900 -39.27 -11.77 -40.09
C ASN A 900 -38.50 -10.77 -39.20
N GLY A 901 -38.00 -11.20 -38.03
CA GLY A 901 -37.19 -10.39 -37.11
C GLY A 901 -35.68 -10.56 -37.26
N ASP A 902 -35.21 -11.52 -38.06
CA ASP A 902 -33.79 -11.80 -38.23
C ASP A 902 -33.15 -10.91 -39.32
N PRO A 903 -31.86 -10.55 -39.19
CA PRO A 903 -31.14 -9.82 -40.22
C PRO A 903 -30.64 -10.76 -41.33
N TYR A 904 -30.43 -10.21 -42.52
CA TYR A 904 -29.52 -10.85 -43.48
C TYR A 904 -28.09 -10.69 -42.99
N VAL A 905 -27.30 -11.77 -43.04
CA VAL A 905 -25.94 -11.81 -42.47
C VAL A 905 -24.92 -12.12 -43.55
N ILE A 906 -23.86 -11.32 -43.61
CA ILE A 906 -22.66 -11.56 -44.42
C ILE A 906 -21.46 -11.57 -43.47
N ALA A 907 -20.94 -12.74 -43.12
CA ALA A 907 -19.83 -12.91 -42.19
C ALA A 907 -18.51 -13.14 -42.94
N LEU A 908 -17.46 -12.45 -42.51
CA LEU A 908 -16.14 -12.43 -43.14
C LEU A 908 -15.07 -12.81 -42.10
N ARG A 909 -14.25 -13.80 -42.44
CA ARG A 909 -13.17 -14.30 -41.59
C ARG A 909 -11.96 -14.76 -42.39
N SER A 910 -10.75 -14.55 -41.88
CA SER A 910 -9.53 -15.02 -42.55
C SER A 910 -9.29 -16.52 -42.40
N VAL A 911 -8.89 -17.17 -43.49
CA VAL A 911 -8.57 -18.60 -43.55
C VAL A 911 -7.22 -18.83 -44.22
N THR A 912 -6.51 -19.88 -43.82
CA THR A 912 -5.23 -20.28 -44.44
C THR A 912 -5.45 -21.40 -45.45
N LEU A 913 -5.02 -21.16 -46.70
CA LEU A 913 -5.09 -22.12 -47.79
C LEU A 913 -3.68 -22.58 -48.18
N PRO A 914 -3.40 -23.89 -48.25
CA PRO A 914 -2.11 -24.41 -48.74
C PRO A 914 -1.79 -24.00 -50.19
N THR A 915 -2.80 -23.67 -50.99
CA THR A 915 -2.68 -23.26 -52.39
C THR A 915 -2.32 -21.78 -52.56
N HIS A 916 -2.53 -20.94 -51.53
CA HIS A 916 -2.24 -19.51 -51.55
C HIS A 916 -1.35 -19.11 -50.36
N CYS A 917 -0.10 -19.55 -50.42
CA CYS A 917 0.94 -19.22 -49.44
C CYS A 917 1.38 -17.75 -49.51
N GLU A 918 1.99 -17.27 -48.43
CA GLU A 918 2.54 -15.92 -48.35
C GLU A 918 3.63 -15.72 -49.40
N THR A 919 3.49 -14.68 -50.22
CA THR A 919 4.50 -14.30 -51.21
C THR A 919 5.31 -13.11 -50.68
N PRO A 920 6.60 -12.98 -51.03
CA PRO A 920 7.44 -11.89 -50.53
C PRO A 920 7.01 -10.50 -51.02
N GLU A 921 6.11 -10.42 -52.00
CA GLU A 921 5.58 -9.18 -52.61
C GLU A 921 4.52 -8.50 -51.73
N TYR A 922 3.74 -9.28 -50.97
CA TYR A 922 2.64 -8.80 -50.14
C TYR A 922 2.89 -9.15 -48.67
N ARG A 923 2.20 -8.46 -47.75
CA ARG A 923 2.17 -8.81 -46.33
C ARG A 923 0.80 -9.39 -45.98
N ARG A 924 0.75 -10.68 -45.63
CA ARG A 924 -0.49 -11.37 -45.23
C ARG A 924 -1.07 -10.70 -43.99
N ALA A 925 -2.29 -10.21 -44.11
CA ALA A 925 -3.05 -9.63 -43.01
C ALA A 925 -4.25 -10.52 -42.67
N GLU A 926 -4.62 -10.53 -41.38
CA GLU A 926 -5.67 -11.41 -40.86
C GLU A 926 -6.84 -10.58 -40.31
N THR A 927 -8.05 -11.11 -40.44
CA THR A 927 -9.30 -10.58 -39.88
C THR A 927 -10.02 -11.68 -39.12
N LEU A 928 -10.32 -11.42 -37.85
CA LEU A 928 -10.82 -12.40 -36.88
C LEU A 928 -12.34 -12.61 -37.05
N CYS A 929 -13.09 -11.51 -37.03
CA CYS A 929 -14.53 -11.49 -37.26
C CYS A 929 -14.92 -10.11 -37.80
N SER A 930 -15.54 -10.07 -38.98
CA SER A 930 -16.15 -8.86 -39.52
C SER A 930 -17.36 -9.20 -40.38
N GLY A 931 -18.22 -8.25 -40.70
CA GLY A 931 -19.35 -8.54 -41.57
C GLY A 931 -20.49 -7.53 -41.52
N PHE A 932 -21.49 -7.77 -42.36
CA PHE A 932 -22.70 -6.96 -42.47
C PHE A 932 -23.90 -7.66 -41.87
N CYS A 933 -24.71 -6.88 -41.16
CA CYS A 933 -26.07 -7.26 -40.75
C CYS A 933 -27.05 -6.22 -41.33
N LEU A 934 -28.04 -6.71 -42.08
CA LEU A 934 -29.04 -5.90 -42.75
C LEU A 934 -30.40 -6.17 -42.15
N TRP A 935 -30.98 -5.14 -41.54
CA TRP A 935 -32.28 -5.23 -40.86
C TRP A 935 -33.35 -4.53 -41.68
N ARG A 936 -34.52 -5.17 -41.82
CA ARG A 936 -35.70 -4.58 -42.46
C ARG A 936 -36.44 -3.72 -41.42
N GLU A 937 -36.43 -2.40 -41.59
CA GLU A 937 -37.11 -1.46 -40.68
C GLU A 937 -38.46 -0.95 -41.25
N GLY A 938 -38.68 -1.04 -42.56
CA GLY A 938 -39.92 -0.65 -43.22
C GLY A 938 -39.93 -1.02 -44.72
N ASP A 939 -41.01 -0.67 -45.43
CA ASP A 939 -41.09 -0.88 -46.88
C ASP A 939 -40.00 -0.06 -47.59
N GLN A 940 -39.07 -0.75 -48.25
CA GLN A 940 -37.89 -0.18 -48.91
C GLN A 940 -36.91 0.58 -47.99
N LEU A 941 -36.92 0.30 -46.68
CA LEU A 941 -35.99 0.89 -45.72
C LEU A 941 -35.13 -0.20 -45.04
N THR A 942 -33.82 -0.12 -45.24
CA THR A 942 -32.87 -1.09 -44.68
C THR A 942 -31.86 -0.40 -43.78
N LYS A 943 -31.73 -0.90 -42.55
CA LYS A 943 -30.63 -0.53 -41.65
C LYS A 943 -29.43 -1.41 -41.94
N VAL A 944 -28.34 -0.77 -42.38
CA VAL A 944 -27.07 -1.42 -42.72
C VAL A 944 -26.12 -1.24 -41.54
N SER A 945 -25.71 -2.35 -40.92
CA SER A 945 -24.75 -2.35 -39.82
C SER A 945 -23.52 -3.18 -40.20
N TYR A 946 -22.33 -2.59 -40.10
CA TYR A 946 -21.07 -3.30 -40.33
C TYR A 946 -20.32 -3.44 -39.02
N TYR A 947 -20.00 -4.67 -38.65
CA TYR A 947 -19.28 -5.01 -37.44
C TYR A 947 -17.86 -5.44 -37.81
N ASN A 948 -16.89 -5.02 -37.02
CA ASN A 948 -15.51 -5.46 -37.18
C ASN A 948 -14.82 -5.56 -35.81
N GLN A 949 -14.23 -6.72 -35.56
CA GLN A 949 -13.30 -6.92 -34.46
C GLN A 949 -11.92 -6.50 -34.94
N ALA A 950 -11.44 -5.36 -34.46
CA ALA A 950 -10.22 -4.74 -34.97
C ALA A 950 -9.03 -5.69 -34.77
N THR A 951 -8.19 -5.81 -35.80
CA THR A 951 -6.90 -6.52 -35.77
C THR A 951 -5.74 -5.53 -35.64
N PRO A 952 -4.55 -5.97 -35.19
CA PRO A 952 -3.42 -5.07 -34.92
C PRO A 952 -3.00 -4.22 -36.11
N ASP A 953 -3.10 -4.77 -37.32
CA ASP A 953 -2.75 -4.08 -38.56
C ASP A 953 -3.76 -2.98 -38.94
N LEU A 954 -5.04 -3.15 -38.55
CA LEU A 954 -6.09 -2.16 -38.79
C LEU A 954 -6.23 -1.13 -37.65
N LEU A 955 -5.64 -1.40 -36.48
CA LEU A 955 -5.84 -0.64 -35.26
C LEU A 955 -5.59 0.86 -35.42
N ASN A 956 -4.46 1.23 -36.05
CA ASN A 956 -4.10 2.64 -36.26
C ASN A 956 -5.17 3.39 -37.07
N TYR A 957 -5.75 2.75 -38.06
CA TYR A 957 -6.82 3.32 -38.87
C TYR A 957 -8.10 3.49 -38.05
N VAL A 958 -8.47 2.47 -37.27
CA VAL A 958 -9.64 2.48 -36.40
C VAL A 958 -9.55 3.55 -35.30
N THR A 959 -8.44 3.59 -34.56
CA THR A 959 -8.26 4.50 -33.41
C THR A 959 -8.13 5.95 -33.83
N THR A 960 -7.61 6.23 -35.03
CA THR A 960 -7.60 7.59 -35.59
C THR A 960 -9.01 8.09 -35.84
N ASN A 961 -9.89 7.25 -36.40
CA ASN A 961 -11.30 7.61 -36.63
C ASN A 961 -12.05 7.74 -35.29
N VAL A 962 -11.85 6.82 -34.33
CA VAL A 962 -12.51 6.84 -33.00
C VAL A 962 -12.05 8.03 -32.14
N ALA A 963 -10.78 8.43 -32.23
CA ALA A 963 -10.26 9.62 -31.55
C ALA A 963 -10.72 10.94 -32.18
N GLY A 964 -11.46 10.90 -33.30
CA GLY A 964 -11.92 12.08 -34.04
C GLY A 964 -10.80 12.79 -34.81
N LEU A 965 -9.76 12.05 -35.19
CA LEU A 965 -8.59 12.56 -35.92
C LEU A 965 -8.63 12.26 -37.42
N SER A 966 -9.53 11.36 -37.88
CA SER A 966 -9.79 11.03 -39.29
C SER A 966 -11.30 10.86 -39.50
N SER A 967 -11.77 11.07 -40.74
CA SER A 967 -13.17 10.92 -41.15
C SER A 967 -13.36 9.84 -42.23
N GLU A 968 -12.38 8.96 -42.41
CA GLU A 968 -12.36 7.95 -43.48
C GLU A 968 -13.47 6.91 -43.36
N PHE A 969 -13.85 6.50 -42.14
CA PHE A 969 -14.99 5.62 -41.91
C PHE A 969 -16.29 6.22 -42.46
N TYR A 970 -16.55 7.48 -42.12
CA TYR A 970 -17.72 8.21 -42.57
C TYR A 970 -17.75 8.41 -44.08
N ASN A 971 -16.60 8.75 -44.68
CA ASN A 971 -16.47 8.92 -46.12
C ASN A 971 -16.72 7.60 -46.89
N THR A 972 -16.28 6.47 -46.33
CA THR A 972 -16.42 5.14 -46.93
C THR A 972 -17.88 4.64 -46.84
N PHE A 973 -18.52 4.81 -45.68
CA PHE A 973 -19.94 4.45 -45.52
C PHE A 973 -20.87 5.31 -46.37
N LYS A 974 -20.55 6.59 -46.54
CA LYS A 974 -21.29 7.47 -47.44
C LYS A 974 -21.11 7.09 -48.92
N ALA A 975 -19.94 6.56 -49.30
CA ALA A 975 -19.74 5.99 -50.63
C ALA A 975 -20.56 4.70 -50.82
N CYS A 976 -20.63 3.84 -49.79
CA CYS A 976 -21.50 2.66 -49.79
C CYS A 976 -22.99 3.01 -49.94
N GLU A 977 -23.46 4.03 -49.22
CA GLU A 977 -24.84 4.52 -49.32
C GLU A 977 -25.17 4.93 -50.76
N ARG A 978 -24.30 5.72 -51.40
CA ARG A 978 -24.46 6.13 -52.80
C ARG A 978 -24.47 4.93 -53.74
N PHE A 979 -23.55 3.98 -53.56
CA PHE A 979 -23.51 2.76 -54.35
C PHE A 979 -24.81 1.96 -54.27
N LEU A 980 -25.38 1.80 -53.08
CA LEU A 980 -26.66 1.09 -52.90
C LEU A 980 -27.83 1.84 -53.56
N LEU A 981 -27.84 3.17 -53.51
CA LEU A 981 -28.87 3.99 -54.15
C LEU A 981 -28.78 3.96 -55.68
N ASP A 982 -27.57 4.01 -56.23
CA ASP A 982 -27.33 4.01 -57.68
C ASP A 982 -27.72 2.66 -58.32
N ASN A 983 -27.54 1.55 -57.59
CA ASN A 983 -27.80 0.19 -58.07
C ASN A 983 -29.14 -0.39 -57.56
N ARG A 984 -30.04 0.45 -57.03
CA ARG A 984 -31.32 0.00 -56.44
C ARG A 984 -32.26 -0.71 -57.42
N ASN A 985 -32.08 -0.49 -58.72
CA ASN A 985 -32.91 -1.02 -59.81
C ASN A 985 -32.19 -2.09 -60.66
N ASP A 986 -30.95 -2.45 -60.33
CA ASP A 986 -30.24 -3.51 -61.03
C ASP A 986 -30.92 -4.85 -60.77
N LEU A 987 -31.66 -5.35 -61.77
CA LEU A 987 -32.15 -6.72 -61.83
C LEU A 987 -30.93 -7.65 -61.98
N ALA A 988 -30.45 -8.19 -60.87
CA ALA A 988 -29.48 -9.28 -60.91
C ALA A 988 -30.09 -10.48 -61.65
N PRO A 989 -29.42 -11.05 -62.68
CA PRO A 989 -29.93 -12.22 -63.37
C PRO A 989 -29.83 -13.46 -62.46
N SER A 990 -30.91 -14.25 -62.46
CA SER A 990 -31.09 -15.62 -61.95
C SER A 990 -31.01 -15.89 -60.43
N LEU A 991 -32.19 -16.07 -59.82
CA LEU A 991 -32.45 -16.99 -58.69
C LEU A 991 -33.81 -17.68 -58.91
N GLN A 992 -33.98 -18.31 -60.08
CA GLN A 992 -35.05 -19.28 -60.35
C GLN A 992 -34.52 -20.70 -60.65
N THR A 993 -33.21 -20.92 -60.66
CA THR A 993 -32.58 -22.24 -60.74
C THR A 993 -31.16 -22.13 -60.19
N LEU A 994 -31.00 -22.49 -58.92
CA LEU A 994 -29.88 -23.13 -58.24
C LEU A 994 -30.32 -23.23 -56.78
#